data_AF-A0A8B9DD00-F1
#
_entry.id   AF-A0A8B9DD00-F1
#
_cell.length_a   1.000
_cell.length_b   1.000
_cell.length_c   1.000
_cell.angle_alpha   90.00
_cell.angle_beta   90.00
_cell.angle_gamma   90.00
#
_symmetry.space_group_name_H-M   'P 1'
#
loop_
_entity.id
_entity.type
_entity.pdbx_description
1 polymer ?
#
loop_
_entity_poly.entity_id
_entity_poly.type
_entity_poly.pdbx_seq_one_letter_code
_entity_poly.pdbx_strand_id
1 'polypeptide(L)'
;MAEAHQAVAFQFTVTPEGLDFHLSREAVKQLYLAGISSWKKRFVRAKNSFLTGVYPASPSSWMVVVMATAGSFYCQVDPSMGLIARIRCFLPESQLLSYESRTVVSAVLFSTGVWLSAVLLFRQTMRLLLSYHGWMFEPHGKMSRSTKIWVALMKVLSGRKPLLYSFQTSLPKLPVPPVEATIRRYLESVRPLMDDEKYSKMEALAKEFKEKTAPRLQKYLILKSWWTTNYVSDWWEQYIYLRGRSPLMVNSNYYAMDFLYVTPSHIQAARAGNVVHAILLYRRKLDRGEIPPMMALGIVPMCSYQSERMFNTTRIPGKETDTLLHLLDSKHLAVYHKGRFYKVWLYYGGQLLKPRDLELQFQRILDDPSPPQPGEERLAALTAGDRVPWAEARARFFSQGKNKVSLDAIERAAFFLTLDEEAHGYSADREDCMDTYAKSLLHGQCYDRWFDKSFTLVVYKNGKLGANAEHSWADAPIIGHLWEFMLATDKFQLGYTEGGHCVGDPDTRLAPPQRLQWDIPQECQATIESSYRVAKALADDVDFCCFQFSDFGKGLIKKCRTSPDAFIQISLQLAHFRDKGCFCLTYEASMTRLFREGRTETVRSCTSESTAFVRSMGDARQSRAERQRLFKLAAEKHQHMYRMAMTGAGIDRHLFCLYVVSRYLGVQSPFLAQVLSEPWRLSTSQTPQQQLKMFDLDKYPDHVSTGGGFGPVADDGYGVSYIIAGENLITFHISSKYSSPETVRAEAGGWGSPGRGELGSPQLGKDSPVPPQLPHGAEPLPSGQRRARAAPLCPAASQLLSLGTPTTIQAHRAACAGPAGGAPRDTGGYQGLGGSPELLGVTGDTGWAQGLGGGSPGLGCPSLCTGQGTAGWGRQGWAPPPLGTTPPADGGAGAATGLEAFREEHPPGHAGRRRALRRASQEGGEVRGRGRPRVPTGSQGTQRSRDHGGPWDEGGWGEQGLASL
;
A
#
# COMPACT_ATOMS: atom_id res chain seq x y z
N MET A 1 26.34 -15.73 -2.86
CA MET A 1 25.43 -15.95 -4.01
C MET A 1 25.78 -15.21 -5.31
N ALA A 2 26.41 -14.02 -5.31
CA ALA A 2 27.14 -13.61 -6.53
C ALA A 2 28.32 -14.59 -6.76
N GLU A 3 28.92 -14.98 -5.64
CA GLU A 3 29.93 -16.01 -5.43
C GLU A 3 29.57 -17.36 -6.05
N ALA A 4 28.28 -17.71 -6.20
CA ALA A 4 27.88 -19.01 -6.76
C ALA A 4 28.11 -19.09 -8.28
N HIS A 5 27.87 -18.01 -9.01
CA HIS A 5 28.27 -17.93 -10.43
C HIS A 5 29.77 -17.62 -10.60
N GLN A 6 30.42 -17.02 -9.60
CA GLN A 6 31.88 -16.89 -9.60
C GLN A 6 32.56 -18.25 -9.37
N ALA A 7 32.02 -19.14 -8.55
CA ALA A 7 32.53 -20.51 -8.34
C ALA A 7 32.44 -21.40 -9.59
N VAL A 8 31.56 -21.09 -10.54
CA VAL A 8 31.49 -21.76 -11.86
C VAL A 8 32.38 -21.06 -12.90
N ALA A 9 32.80 -19.82 -12.65
CA ALA A 9 33.83 -19.15 -13.45
C ALA A 9 35.26 -19.58 -13.06
N PHE A 10 35.45 -20.02 -11.80
CA PHE A 10 36.72 -20.49 -11.25
C PHE A 10 36.53 -21.85 -10.59
N GLN A 11 36.60 -22.93 -11.37
CA GLN A 11 36.81 -24.27 -10.80
C GLN A 11 38.25 -24.38 -10.34
N PHE A 12 38.45 -24.49 -9.02
CA PHE A 12 39.73 -24.82 -8.41
C PHE A 12 39.77 -26.31 -8.13
N THR A 13 40.63 -27.05 -8.85
CA THR A 13 40.97 -28.43 -8.49
C THR A 13 42.40 -28.46 -7.99
N VAL A 14 42.58 -28.91 -6.75
CA VAL A 14 43.89 -29.13 -6.15
C VAL A 14 44.27 -30.58 -6.47
N THR A 15 45.15 -30.76 -7.45
CA THR A 15 45.75 -32.06 -7.76
C THR A 15 47.05 -32.22 -6.94
N PRO A 16 47.62 -33.43 -6.83
CA PRO A 16 48.93 -33.61 -6.20
C PRO A 16 50.08 -32.85 -6.87
N GLU A 17 49.88 -32.38 -8.10
CA GLU A 17 50.88 -31.74 -8.95
C GLU A 17 50.69 -30.20 -9.05
N GLY A 18 49.53 -29.65 -8.68
CA GLY A 18 49.32 -28.21 -8.68
C GLY A 18 47.88 -27.73 -8.46
N LEU A 19 47.70 -26.43 -8.67
CA LEU A 19 46.39 -25.76 -8.78
C LEU A 19 46.01 -25.67 -10.25
N ASP A 20 44.99 -26.42 -10.67
CA ASP A 20 44.45 -26.32 -12.03
C ASP A 20 43.36 -25.24 -12.12
N PHE A 21 43.35 -24.48 -13.21
CA PHE A 21 42.64 -23.21 -13.39
C PHE A 21 41.67 -23.24 -14.59
N HIS A 22 40.55 -23.93 -14.44
CA HIS A 22 39.51 -23.98 -15.49
C HIS A 22 38.67 -22.69 -15.55
N LEU A 23 39.18 -21.68 -16.25
CA LEU A 23 38.51 -20.38 -16.46
C LEU A 23 37.51 -20.44 -17.63
N SER A 24 36.22 -20.62 -17.34
CA SER A 24 35.17 -20.65 -18.37
C SER A 24 35.02 -19.28 -19.06
N ARG A 25 35.42 -19.18 -20.34
CA ARG A 25 35.31 -17.96 -21.17
C ARG A 25 33.89 -17.40 -21.20
N GLU A 26 32.88 -18.27 -21.27
CA GLU A 26 31.48 -17.85 -21.27
C GLU A 26 31.08 -17.30 -19.89
N ALA A 27 31.50 -17.93 -18.78
CA ALA A 27 31.24 -17.40 -17.45
C ALA A 27 31.88 -16.00 -17.24
N VAL A 28 33.10 -15.79 -17.72
CA VAL A 28 33.78 -14.47 -17.70
C VAL A 28 33.00 -13.44 -18.54
N LYS A 29 32.52 -13.81 -19.73
CA LYS A 29 31.66 -12.97 -20.59
C LYS A 29 30.34 -12.61 -19.91
N GLN A 30 29.70 -13.56 -19.21
CA GLN A 30 28.47 -13.29 -18.46
C GLN A 30 28.72 -12.41 -17.23
N LEU A 31 29.84 -12.56 -16.53
CA LEU A 31 30.28 -11.66 -15.45
C LEU A 31 30.53 -10.23 -15.97
N TYR A 32 31.18 -10.09 -17.14
CA TYR A 32 31.42 -8.80 -17.79
C TYR A 32 30.10 -8.09 -18.18
N LEU A 33 29.16 -8.81 -18.81
CA LEU A 33 27.84 -8.28 -19.18
C LEU A 33 27.02 -7.88 -17.95
N ALA A 34 27.02 -8.69 -16.89
CA ALA A 34 26.39 -8.36 -15.61
C ALA A 34 27.07 -7.18 -14.90
N GLY A 35 28.39 -7.02 -15.08
CA GLY A 35 29.16 -5.85 -14.63
C GLY A 35 28.69 -4.57 -15.34
N ILE A 36 28.63 -4.58 -16.68
CA ILE A 36 28.13 -3.46 -17.49
C ILE A 36 26.68 -3.12 -17.13
N SER A 37 25.79 -4.10 -17.02
CA SER A 37 24.37 -3.82 -16.72
C SER A 37 24.18 -3.27 -15.30
N SER A 38 24.98 -3.72 -14.34
CA SER A 38 25.07 -3.17 -12.98
C SER A 38 25.58 -1.72 -12.98
N TRP A 39 26.68 -1.42 -13.69
CA TRP A 39 27.20 -0.06 -13.85
C TRP A 39 26.18 0.86 -14.53
N LYS A 40 25.51 0.40 -15.60
CA LYS A 40 24.45 1.15 -16.30
C LYS A 40 23.25 1.41 -15.37
N LYS A 41 22.83 0.44 -14.55
CA LYS A 41 21.77 0.63 -13.53
C LYS A 41 22.19 1.64 -12.45
N ARG A 42 23.45 1.60 -12.00
CA ARG A 42 24.01 2.57 -11.03
C ARG A 42 24.10 3.98 -11.62
N PHE A 43 24.63 4.14 -12.82
CA PHE A 43 24.74 5.43 -13.50
C PHE A 43 23.37 6.05 -13.78
N VAL A 44 22.39 5.28 -14.27
CA VAL A 44 21.02 5.80 -14.48
C VAL A 44 20.38 6.21 -13.15
N ARG A 45 20.55 5.43 -12.06
CA ARG A 45 20.09 5.82 -10.72
C ARG A 45 20.75 7.12 -10.24
N ALA A 46 22.08 7.25 -10.35
CA ALA A 46 22.80 8.46 -9.96
C ALA A 46 22.38 9.69 -10.79
N LYS A 47 22.29 9.55 -12.12
CA LYS A 47 21.82 10.61 -13.03
C LYS A 47 20.39 11.04 -12.70
N ASN A 48 19.47 10.09 -12.54
CA ASN A 48 18.06 10.42 -12.27
C ASN A 48 17.89 11.00 -10.86
N SER A 49 18.63 10.50 -9.87
CA SER A 49 18.69 11.08 -8.51
C SER A 49 19.26 12.51 -8.51
N PHE A 50 20.23 12.82 -9.37
CA PHE A 50 20.71 14.19 -9.55
C PHE A 50 19.64 15.07 -10.21
N LEU A 51 18.99 14.58 -11.28
CA LEU A 51 17.91 15.30 -11.98
C LEU A 51 16.71 15.61 -11.06
N THR A 52 16.27 14.67 -10.21
CA THR A 52 15.28 14.96 -9.15
C THR A 52 15.89 15.84 -8.05
N GLY A 53 17.17 15.64 -7.75
CA GLY A 53 17.95 16.40 -6.76
C GLY A 53 18.14 17.88 -7.09
N VAL A 54 17.99 18.29 -8.36
CA VAL A 54 18.04 19.69 -8.81
C VAL A 54 16.73 20.18 -9.46
N TYR A 55 15.69 19.33 -9.51
CA TYR A 55 14.40 19.65 -10.12
C TYR A 55 13.81 20.96 -9.57
N PRO A 56 13.33 21.88 -10.43
CA PRO A 56 13.02 21.75 -11.86
C PRO A 56 14.18 22.14 -12.79
N ALA A 57 15.32 22.55 -12.24
CA ALA A 57 16.47 22.96 -13.03
C ALA A 57 17.09 21.75 -13.75
N SER A 58 17.99 22.04 -14.67
CA SER A 58 18.63 21.05 -15.53
C SER A 58 20.13 21.32 -15.63
N PRO A 59 20.95 20.31 -15.99
CA PRO A 59 22.36 20.54 -16.33
C PRO A 59 22.53 21.62 -17.41
N SER A 60 21.59 21.70 -18.36
CA SER A 60 21.52 22.76 -19.37
C SER A 60 21.27 24.16 -18.77
N SER A 61 20.40 24.31 -17.76
CA SER A 61 20.22 25.63 -17.13
C SER A 61 21.40 26.04 -16.24
N TRP A 62 22.14 25.08 -15.67
CA TRP A 62 23.43 25.34 -15.04
C TRP A 62 24.46 25.84 -16.07
N MET A 63 24.60 25.16 -17.21
CA MET A 63 25.48 25.61 -18.29
C MET A 63 25.11 27.00 -18.80
N VAL A 64 23.82 27.34 -18.95
CA VAL A 64 23.41 28.69 -19.35
C VAL A 64 23.84 29.76 -18.33
N VAL A 65 23.73 29.50 -17.03
CA VAL A 65 24.20 30.44 -15.99
C VAL A 65 25.72 30.57 -16.01
N VAL A 66 26.46 29.47 -16.21
CA VAL A 66 27.93 29.49 -16.35
C VAL A 66 28.37 30.28 -17.58
N MET A 67 27.80 29.99 -18.75
CA MET A 67 28.13 30.65 -20.01
C MET A 67 27.74 32.14 -20.01
N ALA A 68 26.60 32.50 -19.42
CA ALA A 68 26.22 33.90 -19.23
C ALA A 68 27.22 34.64 -18.33
N THR A 69 27.60 34.04 -17.19
CA THR A 69 28.58 34.64 -16.26
C THR A 69 29.95 34.83 -16.92
N ALA A 70 30.45 33.80 -17.61
CA ALA A 70 31.73 33.86 -18.33
C ALA A 70 31.69 34.86 -19.50
N GLY A 71 30.57 34.94 -20.22
CA GLY A 71 30.33 35.91 -21.28
C GLY A 71 30.33 37.36 -20.77
N SER A 72 29.69 37.63 -19.63
CA SER A 72 29.74 38.96 -19.00
C SER A 72 31.18 39.37 -18.64
N PHE A 73 31.99 38.44 -18.10
CA PHE A 73 33.40 38.69 -17.82
C PHE A 73 34.21 39.01 -19.08
N TYR A 74 33.96 38.32 -20.21
CA TYR A 74 34.57 38.65 -21.49
C TYR A 74 34.16 40.05 -22.00
N CYS A 75 32.91 40.45 -21.73
CA CYS A 75 32.40 41.80 -21.99
C CYS A 75 32.79 42.84 -20.90
N GLN A 76 33.71 42.52 -19.98
CA GLN A 76 34.17 43.38 -18.88
C GLN A 76 33.07 43.84 -17.89
N VAL A 77 31.93 43.14 -17.85
CA VAL A 77 30.85 43.36 -16.87
C VAL A 77 30.90 42.28 -15.80
N ASP A 78 31.03 42.66 -14.52
CA ASP A 78 31.00 41.71 -13.39
C ASP A 78 29.59 41.60 -12.77
N PRO A 79 28.78 40.58 -13.13
CA PRO A 79 27.47 40.34 -12.52
C PRO A 79 27.55 39.88 -11.06
N SER A 80 28.74 39.61 -10.52
CA SER A 80 28.95 39.19 -9.13
C SER A 80 29.25 40.34 -8.17
N MET A 81 29.37 41.58 -8.65
CA MET A 81 29.71 42.76 -7.83
C MET A 81 30.97 42.54 -6.96
N GLY A 82 32.03 41.99 -7.57
CA GLY A 82 33.31 41.67 -6.93
C GLY A 82 33.36 40.33 -6.19
N LEU A 83 32.27 39.55 -6.13
CA LEU A 83 32.28 38.28 -5.39
C LEU A 83 33.18 37.22 -6.04
N ILE A 84 33.24 37.16 -7.38
CA ILE A 84 34.15 36.26 -8.11
C ILE A 84 35.62 36.61 -7.82
N ALA A 85 35.96 37.90 -7.76
CA ALA A 85 37.30 38.35 -7.36
C ALA A 85 37.62 37.94 -5.91
N ARG A 86 36.67 38.05 -4.98
CA ARG A 86 36.83 37.58 -3.59
C ARG A 86 37.03 36.06 -3.52
N ILE A 87 36.21 35.27 -4.23
CA ILE A 87 36.36 33.80 -4.30
C ILE A 87 37.76 33.43 -4.83
N ARG A 88 38.25 34.16 -5.86
CA ARG A 88 39.57 33.95 -6.45
C ARG A 88 40.71 34.13 -5.46
N CYS A 89 40.60 35.08 -4.51
CA CYS A 89 41.60 35.29 -3.46
C CYS A 89 41.66 34.17 -2.41
N PHE A 90 40.66 33.28 -2.35
CA PHE A 90 40.66 32.09 -1.48
C PHE A 90 41.09 30.80 -2.22
N LEU A 91 41.39 30.87 -3.52
CA LEU A 91 41.94 29.73 -4.27
C LEU A 91 43.48 29.71 -4.13
N PRO A 92 44.09 28.57 -3.77
CA PRO A 92 45.52 28.50 -3.49
C PRO A 92 46.37 28.73 -4.74
N GLU A 93 47.50 29.42 -4.56
CA GLU A 93 48.52 29.56 -5.60
C GLU A 93 49.21 28.22 -5.86
N SER A 94 49.24 27.78 -7.11
CA SER A 94 49.97 26.60 -7.54
C SER A 94 50.30 26.69 -9.04
N GLN A 95 51.36 26.00 -9.47
CA GLN A 95 51.83 26.02 -10.87
C GLN A 95 50.79 25.48 -11.87
N LEU A 96 49.77 24.75 -11.40
CA LEU A 96 48.67 24.19 -12.21
C LEU A 96 47.47 25.16 -12.35
N LEU A 97 47.44 26.28 -11.62
CA LEU A 97 46.33 27.23 -11.59
C LEU A 97 46.82 28.65 -11.88
N SER A 98 46.83 29.01 -13.17
CA SER A 98 47.10 30.38 -13.64
C SER A 98 46.02 31.37 -13.19
N TYR A 99 46.30 32.67 -13.30
CA TYR A 99 45.35 33.74 -12.99
C TYR A 99 44.03 33.61 -13.77
N GLU A 100 44.11 33.26 -15.06
CA GLU A 100 42.93 32.97 -15.90
C GLU A 100 42.18 31.74 -15.41
N SER A 101 42.89 30.63 -15.15
CA SER A 101 42.28 29.39 -14.66
C SER A 101 41.55 29.59 -13.32
N ARG A 102 42.12 30.37 -12.40
CA ARG A 102 41.45 30.71 -11.13
C ARG A 102 40.25 31.64 -11.33
N THR A 103 40.31 32.56 -12.30
CA THR A 103 39.17 33.42 -12.63
C THR A 103 38.00 32.61 -13.20
N VAL A 104 38.28 31.68 -14.12
CA VAL A 104 37.27 30.73 -14.64
C VAL A 104 36.71 29.84 -13.55
N VAL A 105 37.54 29.25 -12.67
CA VAL A 105 37.08 28.42 -11.55
C VAL A 105 36.20 29.23 -10.59
N SER A 106 36.59 30.46 -10.24
CA SER A 106 35.78 31.34 -9.39
C SER A 106 34.44 31.71 -10.03
N ALA A 107 34.42 31.97 -11.34
CA ALA A 107 33.18 32.21 -12.09
C ALA A 107 32.27 30.96 -12.06
N VAL A 108 32.80 29.76 -12.32
CA VAL A 108 32.04 28.50 -12.25
C VAL A 108 31.50 28.24 -10.84
N LEU A 109 32.29 28.50 -9.79
CA LEU A 109 31.85 28.38 -8.39
C LEU A 109 30.71 29.36 -8.07
N PHE A 110 30.85 30.63 -8.47
CA PHE A 110 29.80 31.64 -8.32
C PHE A 110 28.52 31.27 -9.07
N SER A 111 28.61 30.95 -10.37
CA SER A 111 27.48 30.51 -11.20
C SER A 111 26.76 29.31 -10.61
N THR A 112 27.52 28.35 -10.05
CA THR A 112 26.96 27.17 -9.37
C THR A 112 26.25 27.56 -8.08
N GLY A 113 26.81 28.47 -7.28
CA GLY A 113 26.17 29.02 -6.08
C GLY A 113 24.87 29.77 -6.38
N VAL A 114 24.85 30.62 -7.42
CA VAL A 114 23.66 31.32 -7.91
C VAL A 114 22.61 30.32 -8.40
N TRP A 115 23.00 29.33 -9.21
CA TRP A 115 22.09 28.31 -9.73
C TRP A 115 21.48 27.43 -8.63
N LEU A 116 22.28 26.98 -7.65
CA LEU A 116 21.78 26.24 -6.49
C LEU A 116 20.85 27.11 -5.63
N SER A 117 21.16 28.40 -5.46
CA SER A 117 20.29 29.35 -4.75
C SER A 117 18.95 29.53 -5.46
N ALA A 118 18.95 29.60 -6.79
CA ALA A 118 17.72 29.65 -7.59
C ALA A 118 16.89 28.36 -7.48
N VAL A 119 17.53 27.18 -7.46
CA VAL A 119 16.86 25.88 -7.21
C VAL A 119 16.24 25.85 -5.80
N LEU A 120 16.94 26.33 -4.78
CA LEU A 120 16.42 26.40 -3.41
C LEU A 120 15.26 27.39 -3.28
N LEU A 121 15.39 28.59 -3.86
CA LEU A 121 14.32 29.59 -3.91
C LEU A 121 13.06 29.02 -4.58
N PHE A 122 13.22 28.46 -5.79
CA PHE A 122 12.12 27.82 -6.52
C PHE A 122 11.44 26.73 -5.67
N ARG A 123 12.21 25.90 -4.96
CA ARG A 123 11.66 24.83 -4.12
C ARG A 123 10.81 25.36 -2.97
N GLN A 124 11.19 26.49 -2.38
CA GLN A 124 10.35 27.16 -1.38
C GLN A 124 9.11 27.79 -2.03
N THR A 125 9.23 28.42 -3.20
CA THR A 125 8.08 28.93 -3.97
C THR A 125 7.07 27.84 -4.29
N MET A 126 7.53 26.69 -4.80
CA MET A 126 6.64 25.53 -5.01
C MET A 126 6.07 24.99 -3.71
N ARG A 127 6.83 24.95 -2.61
CA ARG A 127 6.27 24.52 -1.31
C ARG A 127 5.18 25.46 -0.82
N LEU A 128 5.34 26.76 -0.99
CA LEU A 128 4.31 27.76 -0.66
C LEU A 128 3.07 27.60 -1.54
N LEU A 129 3.25 27.41 -2.85
CA LEU A 129 2.13 27.13 -3.77
C LEU A 129 1.43 25.81 -3.42
N LEU A 130 2.16 24.73 -3.14
CA LEU A 130 1.61 23.44 -2.75
C LEU A 130 0.99 23.45 -1.34
N SER A 131 1.30 24.44 -0.51
CA SER A 131 0.64 24.66 0.78
C SER A 131 -0.74 25.33 0.62
N TYR A 132 -1.06 25.90 -0.55
CA TYR A 132 -2.37 26.45 -0.83
C TYR A 132 -3.38 25.34 -1.19
N HIS A 133 -4.37 25.17 -0.32
CA HIS A 133 -5.40 24.13 -0.44
C HIS A 133 -6.81 24.68 -0.69
N GLY A 134 -6.98 26.01 -0.84
CA GLY A 134 -8.29 26.65 -1.01
C GLY A 134 -9.08 26.12 -2.21
N TRP A 135 -8.38 25.70 -3.26
CA TRP A 135 -8.93 25.09 -4.47
C TRP A 135 -9.79 23.83 -4.23
N MET A 136 -9.61 23.11 -3.11
CA MET A 136 -10.47 21.97 -2.76
C MET A 136 -11.81 22.39 -2.15
N PHE A 137 -11.90 23.58 -1.57
CA PHE A 137 -13.12 24.08 -0.92
C PHE A 137 -13.96 24.95 -1.86
N GLU A 138 -13.43 25.33 -3.02
CA GLU A 138 -14.20 26.03 -4.07
C GLU A 138 -15.27 25.11 -4.70
N PRO A 139 -16.47 25.64 -5.00
CA PRO A 139 -17.52 24.86 -5.64
C PRO A 139 -17.19 24.55 -7.10
N HIS A 140 -17.49 23.31 -7.52
CA HIS A 140 -17.23 22.82 -8.88
C HIS A 140 -17.77 23.78 -9.96
N GLY A 141 -16.92 24.08 -10.94
CA GLY A 141 -17.22 25.01 -12.04
C GLY A 141 -17.02 26.50 -11.74
N LYS A 142 -16.81 26.92 -10.47
CA LYS A 142 -16.63 28.33 -10.09
C LYS A 142 -15.29 28.59 -9.40
N MET A 143 -14.20 28.59 -10.19
CA MET A 143 -12.85 28.87 -9.69
C MET A 143 -12.63 30.37 -9.39
N SER A 144 -12.03 30.69 -8.24
CA SER A 144 -11.68 32.06 -7.85
C SER A 144 -10.55 32.65 -8.72
N ARG A 145 -10.41 33.99 -8.73
CA ARG A 145 -9.29 34.66 -9.42
C ARG A 145 -7.93 34.20 -8.86
N SER A 146 -7.82 34.07 -7.54
CA SER A 146 -6.64 33.53 -6.85
C SER A 146 -6.31 32.10 -7.28
N THR A 147 -7.30 31.19 -7.33
CA THR A 147 -7.08 29.80 -7.74
C THR A 147 -6.76 29.68 -9.24
N LYS A 148 -7.31 30.54 -10.10
CA LYS A 148 -6.90 30.62 -11.52
C LYS A 148 -5.43 31.06 -11.68
N ILE A 149 -5.00 32.08 -10.94
CA ILE A 149 -3.59 32.54 -10.93
C ILE A 149 -2.68 31.42 -10.38
N TRP A 150 -3.07 30.78 -9.28
CA TRP A 150 -2.33 29.65 -8.69
C TRP A 150 -2.22 28.46 -9.64
N VAL A 151 -3.27 28.09 -10.39
CA VAL A 151 -3.19 27.05 -11.44
C VAL A 151 -2.24 27.46 -12.56
N ALA A 152 -2.24 28.72 -12.98
CA ALA A 152 -1.31 29.22 -14.00
C ALA A 152 0.15 29.12 -13.52
N LEU A 153 0.44 29.60 -12.30
CA LEU A 153 1.76 29.47 -11.66
C LEU A 153 2.17 28.01 -11.53
N MET A 154 1.29 27.14 -11.01
CA MET A 154 1.54 25.69 -10.90
C MET A 154 1.87 25.07 -12.25
N LYS A 155 1.16 25.40 -13.34
CA LYS A 155 1.43 24.87 -14.69
C LYS A 155 2.75 25.38 -15.27
N VAL A 156 3.11 26.65 -15.06
CA VAL A 156 4.39 27.22 -15.52
C VAL A 156 5.58 26.62 -14.75
N LEU A 157 5.44 26.50 -13.43
CA LEU A 157 6.53 26.11 -12.54
C LEU A 157 6.73 24.57 -12.48
N SER A 158 5.68 23.76 -12.69
CA SER A 158 5.76 22.29 -12.59
C SER A 158 6.63 21.60 -13.65
N GLY A 159 7.21 22.35 -14.60
CA GLY A 159 8.26 21.87 -15.52
C GLY A 159 7.76 20.95 -16.63
N ARG A 160 8.70 20.38 -17.41
CA ARG A 160 8.42 19.43 -18.49
C ARG A 160 8.96 18.05 -18.14
N LYS A 161 8.08 17.04 -18.17
CA LYS A 161 8.39 15.61 -17.90
C LYS A 161 9.06 15.35 -16.54
N PRO A 162 8.37 15.62 -15.40
CA PRO A 162 8.87 15.25 -14.08
C PRO A 162 9.05 13.74 -13.92
N LEU A 163 10.06 13.34 -13.13
CA LEU A 163 10.28 11.96 -12.68
C LEU A 163 9.53 11.67 -11.38
N LEU A 164 9.38 10.40 -11.00
CA LEU A 164 8.57 9.93 -9.86
C LEU A 164 8.78 10.72 -8.56
N TYR A 165 10.03 11.14 -8.32
CA TYR A 165 10.48 11.80 -7.10
C TYR A 165 10.77 13.30 -7.28
N SER A 166 10.56 13.88 -8.47
CA SER A 166 10.88 15.29 -8.80
C SER A 166 10.28 16.32 -7.82
N PHE A 167 9.08 16.05 -7.28
CA PHE A 167 8.39 16.97 -6.37
C PHE A 167 8.63 16.69 -4.88
N GLN A 168 9.26 15.57 -4.49
CA GLN A 168 9.35 15.13 -3.08
C GLN A 168 10.06 16.13 -2.15
N THR A 169 11.03 16.88 -2.66
CA THR A 169 11.69 17.97 -1.92
C THR A 169 10.80 19.20 -1.75
N SER A 170 9.87 19.42 -2.67
CA SER A 170 9.04 20.61 -2.79
C SER A 170 7.67 20.46 -2.12
N LEU A 171 7.20 19.23 -1.88
CA LEU A 171 5.97 18.98 -1.12
C LEU A 171 6.01 19.66 0.27
N PRO A 172 4.86 20.12 0.79
CA PRO A 172 4.72 20.62 2.15
C PRO A 172 4.87 19.50 3.18
N LYS A 173 5.25 19.85 4.41
CA LYS A 173 5.09 18.95 5.56
C LYS A 173 3.61 18.92 5.97
N LEU A 174 3.15 17.81 6.53
CA LEU A 174 1.82 17.71 7.14
C LEU A 174 1.71 18.73 8.29
N PRO A 175 0.67 19.61 8.32
CA PRO A 175 0.50 20.60 9.39
C PRO A 175 0.02 19.94 10.69
N VAL A 176 0.42 20.51 11.83
CA VAL A 176 -0.14 20.14 13.15
C VAL A 176 -1.40 20.99 13.39
N PRO A 177 -2.61 20.39 13.51
CA PRO A 177 -3.83 21.17 13.72
C PRO A 177 -3.85 21.90 15.07
N PRO A 178 -4.64 22.98 15.21
CA PRO A 178 -4.96 23.54 16.53
C PRO A 178 -5.75 22.54 17.38
N VAL A 179 -5.41 22.44 18.67
CA VAL A 179 -6.13 21.59 19.65
C VAL A 179 -7.62 21.92 19.69
N GLU A 180 -7.98 23.20 19.81
CA GLU A 180 -9.37 23.68 19.83
C GLU A 180 -10.19 23.18 18.63
N ALA A 181 -9.64 23.35 17.42
CA ALA A 181 -10.30 22.89 16.19
C ALA A 181 -10.45 21.37 16.16
N THR A 182 -9.48 20.63 16.72
CA THR A 182 -9.50 19.16 16.80
C THR A 182 -10.58 18.69 17.76
N ILE A 183 -10.60 19.23 18.98
CA ILE A 183 -11.57 18.88 20.03
C ILE A 183 -13.00 19.23 19.61
N ARG A 184 -13.23 20.43 19.05
CA ARG A 184 -14.57 20.84 18.57
C ARG A 184 -15.15 19.86 17.55
N ARG A 185 -14.33 19.39 16.60
CA ARG A 185 -14.76 18.45 15.55
C ARG A 185 -14.84 17.00 16.05
N TYR A 186 -14.02 16.63 17.03
CA TYR A 186 -14.18 15.37 17.74
C TYR A 186 -15.54 15.31 18.44
N LEU A 187 -15.88 16.33 19.26
CA LEU A 187 -17.18 16.42 19.94
C LEU A 187 -18.35 16.39 18.95
N GLU A 188 -18.27 17.16 17.87
CA GLU A 188 -19.23 17.12 16.75
C GLU A 188 -19.38 15.70 16.15
N SER A 189 -18.31 14.92 16.05
CA SER A 189 -18.32 13.56 15.50
C SER A 189 -18.88 12.49 16.44
N VAL A 190 -18.76 12.65 17.77
CA VAL A 190 -19.28 11.68 18.75
C VAL A 190 -20.69 12.01 19.25
N ARG A 191 -21.18 13.24 19.03
CA ARG A 191 -22.56 13.66 19.34
C ARG A 191 -23.67 12.73 18.79
N PRO A 192 -23.60 12.11 17.60
CA PRO A 192 -24.60 11.13 17.15
C PRO A 192 -24.45 9.72 17.79
N LEU A 193 -23.34 9.44 18.47
CA LEU A 193 -23.00 8.14 19.07
C LEU A 193 -23.27 8.07 20.58
N MET A 194 -23.59 9.20 21.21
CA MET A 194 -23.74 9.33 22.67
C MET A 194 -25.10 9.92 23.05
N ASP A 195 -25.62 9.46 24.20
CA ASP A 195 -26.68 10.17 24.93
C ASP A 195 -26.16 11.46 25.59
N ASP A 196 -27.07 12.30 26.08
CA ASP A 196 -26.74 13.62 26.63
C ASP A 196 -25.84 13.56 27.87
N GLU A 197 -25.98 12.52 28.70
CA GLU A 197 -25.18 12.36 29.91
C GLU A 197 -23.72 11.98 29.58
N LYS A 198 -23.53 10.98 28.70
CA LYS A 198 -22.20 10.60 28.19
C LYS A 198 -21.55 11.73 27.39
N TYR A 199 -22.34 12.45 26.60
CA TYR A 199 -21.84 13.61 25.84
C TYR A 199 -21.39 14.74 26.77
N SER A 200 -22.16 15.08 27.81
CA SER A 200 -21.77 16.11 28.80
C SER A 200 -20.50 15.71 29.58
N LYS A 201 -20.39 14.43 29.97
CA LYS A 201 -19.16 13.87 30.56
C LYS A 201 -17.96 13.98 29.61
N MET A 202 -18.13 13.65 28.33
CA MET A 202 -17.10 13.78 27.31
C MET A 202 -16.70 15.25 27.06
N GLU A 203 -17.65 16.18 27.05
CA GLU A 203 -17.38 17.62 26.92
C GLU A 203 -16.56 18.15 28.10
N ALA A 204 -16.87 17.73 29.34
CA ALA A 204 -16.10 18.09 30.52
C ALA A 204 -14.65 17.57 30.45
N LEU A 205 -14.45 16.28 30.09
CA LEU A 205 -13.13 15.69 29.90
C LEU A 205 -12.34 16.37 28.76
N ALA A 206 -13.02 16.69 27.65
CA ALA A 206 -12.43 17.39 26.52
C ALA A 206 -12.00 18.82 26.87
N LYS A 207 -12.80 19.54 27.66
CA LYS A 207 -12.47 20.86 28.19
C LYS A 207 -11.25 20.81 29.12
N GLU A 208 -11.25 19.91 30.10
CA GLU A 208 -10.11 19.75 31.01
C GLU A 208 -8.83 19.38 30.25
N PHE A 209 -8.90 18.44 29.30
CA PHE A 209 -7.77 18.08 28.45
C PHE A 209 -7.25 19.29 27.66
N LYS A 210 -8.15 20.10 27.07
CA LYS A 210 -7.80 21.31 26.32
C LYS A 210 -7.08 22.34 27.17
N GLU A 211 -7.51 22.54 28.41
CA GLU A 211 -7.03 23.60 29.30
C GLU A 211 -5.76 23.19 30.05
N LYS A 212 -5.70 21.97 30.61
CA LYS A 212 -4.59 21.53 31.48
C LYS A 212 -3.49 20.77 30.73
N THR A 213 -3.87 19.79 29.89
CA THR A 213 -2.94 18.76 29.40
C THR A 213 -2.40 19.06 28.00
N ALA A 214 -3.31 19.29 27.04
CA ALA A 214 -2.99 19.47 25.64
C ALA A 214 -2.00 20.62 25.34
N PRO A 215 -1.97 21.76 26.06
CA PRO A 215 -1.01 22.84 25.79
C PRO A 215 0.46 22.44 26.03
N ARG A 216 0.71 21.42 26.86
CA ARG A 216 2.04 20.81 27.02
C ARG A 216 2.34 19.87 25.85
N LEU A 217 1.43 18.94 25.55
CA LEU A 217 1.59 17.95 24.48
C LEU A 217 1.79 18.60 23.11
N GLN A 218 0.99 19.62 22.79
CA GLN A 218 1.04 20.38 21.54
C GLN A 218 2.42 21.01 21.28
N LYS A 219 3.11 21.50 22.32
CA LYS A 219 4.43 22.13 22.19
C LYS A 219 5.48 21.11 21.72
N TYR A 220 5.48 19.89 22.27
CA TYR A 220 6.35 18.81 21.80
C TYR A 220 5.99 18.36 20.38
N LEU A 221 4.70 18.31 20.04
CA LEU A 221 4.26 17.91 18.71
C LEU A 221 4.65 18.92 17.61
N ILE A 222 4.48 20.22 17.89
CA ILE A 222 4.98 21.31 17.04
C ILE A 222 6.51 21.22 16.90
N LEU A 223 7.24 21.00 18.00
CA LEU A 223 8.70 20.82 17.95
C LEU A 223 9.10 19.63 17.06
N LYS A 224 8.45 18.47 17.19
CA LYS A 224 8.68 17.31 16.30
C LYS A 224 8.41 17.65 14.83
N SER A 225 7.37 18.45 14.53
CA SER A 225 7.08 18.89 13.15
C SER A 225 8.18 19.75 12.52
N TRP A 226 9.02 20.41 13.32
CA TRP A 226 10.18 21.16 12.83
C TRP A 226 11.33 20.23 12.44
N TRP A 227 11.64 19.24 13.28
CA TRP A 227 12.77 18.31 13.09
C TRP A 227 12.49 17.14 12.13
N THR A 228 11.24 16.69 12.03
CA THR A 228 10.86 15.56 11.15
C THR A 228 10.29 16.03 9.81
N THR A 229 10.35 15.17 8.79
CA THR A 229 9.75 15.39 7.46
C THR A 229 8.23 15.32 7.48
N ASN A 230 7.69 14.40 8.29
CA ASN A 230 6.29 14.28 8.67
C ASN A 230 6.24 13.92 10.16
N TYR A 231 5.27 14.45 10.92
CA TYR A 231 5.16 14.19 12.35
C TYR A 231 4.28 12.98 12.69
N VAL A 232 3.54 12.42 11.73
CA VAL A 232 2.66 11.27 11.93
C VAL A 232 3.33 9.97 11.49
N SER A 233 3.98 9.97 10.32
CA SER A 233 4.24 8.74 9.55
C SER A 233 5.15 7.71 10.23
N ASP A 234 6.17 8.17 10.97
CA ASP A 234 7.08 7.30 11.73
C ASP A 234 6.38 6.62 12.90
N TRP A 235 5.59 7.37 13.68
CA TRP A 235 4.79 6.82 14.77
C TRP A 235 3.62 5.98 14.27
N TRP A 236 2.99 6.34 13.15
CA TRP A 236 1.91 5.56 12.55
C TRP A 236 2.40 4.19 12.07
N GLU A 237 3.54 4.14 11.37
CA GLU A 237 4.20 2.89 10.95
C GLU A 237 4.60 2.04 12.18
N GLN A 238 5.23 2.65 13.18
CA GLN A 238 5.71 1.94 14.36
C GLN A 238 4.59 1.40 15.26
N TYR A 239 3.65 2.25 15.69
CA TYR A 239 2.71 1.90 16.77
C TYR A 239 1.47 1.15 16.29
N ILE A 240 0.97 1.42 15.08
CA ILE A 240 -0.25 0.76 14.57
C ILE A 240 0.08 -0.60 13.96
N TYR A 241 1.17 -0.69 13.18
CA TYR A 241 1.50 -1.92 12.45
C TYR A 241 2.60 -2.71 13.16
N LEU A 242 3.79 -2.12 13.32
CA LEU A 242 4.98 -2.86 13.75
C LEU A 242 4.94 -3.29 15.23
N ARG A 243 4.17 -2.61 16.08
CA ARG A 243 3.91 -3.02 17.47
C ARG A 243 2.68 -3.88 17.68
N GLY A 244 1.75 -3.95 16.71
CA GLY A 244 0.66 -4.93 16.76
C GLY A 244 1.20 -6.36 16.89
N ARG A 245 0.72 -7.11 17.89
CA ARG A 245 1.19 -8.48 18.22
C ARG A 245 0.28 -9.59 17.66
N SER A 246 -0.92 -9.23 17.24
CA SER A 246 -1.93 -10.11 16.65
C SER A 246 -1.50 -10.66 15.27
N PRO A 247 -2.15 -11.73 14.76
CA PRO A 247 -1.90 -12.30 13.44
C PRO A 247 -2.07 -11.28 12.30
N LEU A 248 -1.10 -11.18 11.37
CA LEU A 248 -1.17 -10.17 10.30
C LEU A 248 -2.23 -10.49 9.24
N MET A 249 -2.40 -11.78 8.97
CA MET A 249 -3.16 -12.37 7.86
C MET A 249 -4.55 -11.74 7.64
N VAL A 250 -5.33 -11.58 8.72
CA VAL A 250 -6.67 -10.97 8.69
C VAL A 250 -6.67 -9.55 9.24
N ASN A 251 -5.92 -9.30 10.31
CA ASN A 251 -6.01 -8.06 11.09
C ASN A 251 -5.16 -6.89 10.54
N SER A 252 -4.38 -7.12 9.48
CA SER A 252 -3.52 -6.08 8.90
C SER A 252 -3.36 -6.18 7.38
N ASN A 253 -3.15 -7.38 6.84
CA ASN A 253 -2.95 -7.57 5.41
C ASN A 253 -4.24 -7.34 4.61
N TYR A 254 -4.08 -6.85 3.39
CA TYR A 254 -5.17 -6.64 2.43
C TYR A 254 -4.86 -7.35 1.12
N TYR A 255 -5.87 -7.56 0.27
CA TYR A 255 -5.74 -8.29 -0.97
C TYR A 255 -6.18 -7.51 -2.23
N ALA A 256 -5.87 -8.05 -3.41
CA ALA A 256 -6.37 -7.61 -4.71
C ALA A 256 -6.65 -8.80 -5.65
N MET A 257 -7.60 -8.65 -6.58
CA MET A 257 -8.09 -9.68 -7.52
C MET A 257 -7.82 -9.33 -8.99
N ASP A 258 -7.70 -10.34 -9.86
CA ASP A 258 -7.54 -10.22 -11.33
C ASP A 258 -8.63 -9.36 -12.02
N PHE A 259 -8.59 -9.31 -13.35
CA PHE A 259 -9.78 -9.03 -14.15
C PHE A 259 -10.95 -9.94 -13.73
N LEU A 260 -12.15 -9.36 -13.66
CA LEU A 260 -13.39 -10.00 -13.26
C LEU A 260 -13.79 -11.08 -14.27
N TYR A 261 -14.18 -10.69 -15.47
CA TYR A 261 -14.71 -11.58 -16.50
C TYR A 261 -13.60 -12.27 -17.30
N VAL A 262 -12.57 -11.51 -17.70
CA VAL A 262 -11.50 -12.01 -18.59
C VAL A 262 -10.47 -12.85 -17.84
N THR A 263 -9.97 -13.91 -18.47
CA THR A 263 -8.76 -14.64 -18.05
C THR A 263 -7.81 -14.71 -19.25
N PRO A 264 -6.74 -13.89 -19.32
CA PRO A 264 -5.90 -13.75 -20.51
C PRO A 264 -5.20 -15.01 -21.00
N SER A 265 -4.91 -15.97 -20.11
CA SER A 265 -4.51 -17.34 -20.41
C SER A 265 -4.88 -18.25 -19.24
N HIS A 266 -5.31 -19.48 -19.53
CA HIS A 266 -5.63 -20.48 -18.51
C HIS A 266 -4.43 -21.33 -18.07
N ILE A 267 -3.28 -21.22 -18.76
CA ILE A 267 -2.06 -21.95 -18.40
C ILE A 267 -1.36 -21.22 -17.24
N GLN A 268 -1.39 -21.80 -16.05
CA GLN A 268 -0.83 -21.22 -14.82
C GLN A 268 0.63 -20.75 -14.98
N ALA A 269 1.50 -21.57 -15.60
CA ALA A 269 2.89 -21.20 -15.83
C ALA A 269 3.06 -20.02 -16.81
N ALA A 270 2.26 -19.97 -17.89
CA ALA A 270 2.26 -18.86 -18.85
C ALA A 270 1.77 -17.57 -18.19
N ARG A 271 0.68 -17.67 -17.42
CA ARG A 271 0.10 -16.57 -16.65
C ARG A 271 1.15 -15.96 -15.71
N ALA A 272 1.80 -16.82 -14.91
CA ALA A 272 2.89 -16.42 -14.03
C ALA A 272 4.07 -15.79 -14.80
N GLY A 273 4.48 -16.39 -15.92
CA GLY A 273 5.58 -15.91 -16.78
C GLY A 273 5.38 -14.48 -17.27
N ASN A 274 4.22 -14.19 -17.87
CA ASN A 274 3.85 -12.86 -18.32
C ASN A 274 3.77 -11.85 -17.17
N VAL A 275 3.02 -12.15 -16.11
CA VAL A 275 2.77 -11.13 -15.07
C VAL A 275 3.98 -10.86 -14.19
N VAL A 276 4.82 -11.86 -13.91
CA VAL A 276 6.13 -11.65 -13.28
C VAL A 276 7.02 -10.77 -14.17
N HIS A 277 7.03 -10.98 -15.50
CA HIS A 277 7.74 -10.09 -16.40
C HIS A 277 7.18 -8.66 -16.37
N ALA A 278 5.85 -8.48 -16.39
CA ALA A 278 5.19 -7.18 -16.30
C ALA A 278 5.52 -6.42 -14.98
N ILE A 279 5.46 -7.11 -13.84
CA ILE A 279 5.89 -6.59 -12.53
C ILE A 279 7.36 -6.15 -12.58
N LEU A 280 8.23 -6.88 -13.28
CA LEU A 280 9.65 -6.54 -13.39
C LEU A 280 9.92 -5.40 -14.38
N LEU A 281 9.09 -5.21 -15.40
CA LEU A 281 9.08 -3.99 -16.23
C LEU A 281 8.65 -2.76 -15.40
N TYR A 282 7.66 -2.89 -14.52
CA TYR A 282 7.27 -1.84 -13.56
C TYR A 282 8.42 -1.53 -12.60
N ARG A 283 8.96 -2.55 -11.92
CA ARG A 283 10.09 -2.43 -11.00
C ARG A 283 11.30 -1.77 -11.66
N ARG A 284 11.59 -2.08 -12.93
CA ARG A 284 12.65 -1.43 -13.71
C ARG A 284 12.41 0.07 -13.93
N LYS A 285 11.16 0.52 -14.08
CA LYS A 285 10.82 1.95 -14.16
C LYS A 285 10.92 2.61 -12.77
N LEU A 286 10.38 1.95 -11.74
CA LEU A 286 10.43 2.41 -10.33
C LEU A 286 11.87 2.60 -9.83
N ASP A 287 12.73 1.59 -10.01
CA ASP A 287 14.17 1.60 -9.68
C ASP A 287 14.93 2.79 -10.29
N ARG A 288 14.38 3.42 -11.34
CA ARG A 288 14.98 4.55 -12.06
C ARG A 288 14.22 5.85 -11.85
N GLY A 289 13.08 5.84 -11.16
CA GLY A 289 12.16 6.99 -11.08
C GLY A 289 11.48 7.35 -12.42
N GLU A 290 11.46 6.44 -13.40
CA GLU A 290 10.88 6.64 -14.74
C GLU A 290 9.35 6.54 -14.77
N ILE A 291 8.71 6.21 -13.65
CA ILE A 291 7.25 6.28 -13.48
C ILE A 291 6.86 7.78 -13.31
N PRO A 292 5.82 8.29 -14.01
CA PRO A 292 5.34 9.65 -13.77
C PRO A 292 4.87 9.85 -12.32
N PRO A 293 5.08 11.02 -11.70
CA PRO A 293 4.46 11.33 -10.41
C PRO A 293 2.94 11.39 -10.57
N MET A 294 2.21 10.91 -9.56
CA MET A 294 0.76 10.92 -9.56
C MET A 294 0.23 12.34 -9.27
N MET A 295 -0.68 12.84 -10.11
CA MET A 295 -1.13 14.24 -10.09
C MET A 295 -2.64 14.37 -9.81
N ALA A 296 -3.02 14.90 -8.66
CA ALA A 296 -4.42 15.26 -8.39
C ALA A 296 -4.86 16.40 -9.33
N LEU A 297 -6.02 16.24 -9.97
CA LEU A 297 -6.54 17.09 -11.05
C LEU A 297 -5.56 17.31 -12.23
N GLY A 298 -4.53 16.46 -12.38
CA GLY A 298 -3.45 16.66 -13.35
C GLY A 298 -2.51 17.84 -13.05
N ILE A 299 -2.66 18.51 -11.89
CA ILE A 299 -1.98 19.77 -11.55
C ILE A 299 -1.17 19.66 -10.25
N VAL A 300 -1.70 18.97 -9.23
CA VAL A 300 -1.07 18.92 -7.90
C VAL A 300 -0.35 17.57 -7.70
N PRO A 301 0.98 17.54 -7.57
CA PRO A 301 1.72 16.31 -7.33
C PRO A 301 1.41 15.72 -5.95
N MET A 302 1.29 14.40 -5.90
CA MET A 302 1.16 13.62 -4.66
C MET A 302 2.45 12.89 -4.33
N CYS A 303 2.63 12.55 -3.05
CA CYS A 303 3.80 11.86 -2.54
C CYS A 303 3.91 10.43 -3.10
N SER A 304 5.13 10.09 -3.52
CA SER A 304 5.53 8.79 -4.08
C SER A 304 6.38 7.96 -3.10
N TYR A 305 6.45 8.33 -1.81
CA TYR A 305 7.41 7.73 -0.87
C TYR A 305 7.16 6.23 -0.65
N GLN A 306 5.89 5.87 -0.41
CA GLN A 306 5.45 4.48 -0.22
C GLN A 306 5.88 3.55 -1.36
N SER A 307 5.96 4.06 -2.60
CA SER A 307 6.38 3.30 -3.79
C SER A 307 7.84 2.79 -3.69
N GLU A 308 8.72 3.45 -2.93
CA GLU A 308 10.12 3.04 -2.74
C GLU A 308 10.22 1.65 -2.09
N ARG A 309 9.38 1.38 -1.10
CA ARG A 309 9.41 0.14 -0.30
C ARG A 309 8.61 -1.02 -0.91
N MET A 310 8.09 -0.89 -2.13
CA MET A 310 7.23 -1.91 -2.77
C MET A 310 7.96 -3.24 -3.02
N PHE A 311 9.24 -3.20 -3.38
CA PHE A 311 10.04 -4.37 -3.71
C PHE A 311 11.23 -4.55 -2.78
N ASN A 312 11.71 -5.79 -2.68
CA ASN A 312 12.85 -6.18 -1.86
C ASN A 312 12.62 -5.91 -0.36
N THR A 313 11.36 -5.91 0.06
CA THR A 313 10.91 -5.56 1.40
C THR A 313 10.25 -6.76 2.06
N THR A 314 10.60 -6.99 3.33
CA THR A 314 9.97 -7.99 4.20
C THR A 314 9.90 -7.43 5.61
N ARG A 315 8.78 -7.67 6.28
CA ARG A 315 8.60 -7.42 7.71
C ARG A 315 9.27 -8.55 8.50
N ILE A 316 10.16 -8.19 9.42
CA ILE A 316 10.90 -9.12 10.27
C ILE A 316 10.23 -9.12 11.64
N PRO A 317 9.81 -10.28 12.18
CA PRO A 317 9.18 -10.35 13.49
C PRO A 317 10.20 -10.02 14.59
N GLY A 318 9.75 -9.26 15.59
CA GLY A 318 10.46 -9.06 16.87
C GLY A 318 9.53 -9.38 18.04
N LYS A 319 10.04 -9.46 19.28
CA LYS A 319 9.18 -9.73 20.45
C LYS A 319 8.22 -8.57 20.72
N GLU A 320 8.76 -7.37 20.96
CA GLU A 320 7.97 -6.16 21.22
C GLU A 320 7.61 -5.36 19.97
N THR A 321 8.44 -5.42 18.92
CA THR A 321 8.33 -4.54 17.75
C THR A 321 8.98 -5.22 16.55
N ASP A 322 8.22 -5.36 15.47
CA ASP A 322 8.70 -5.84 14.18
C ASP A 322 9.50 -4.75 13.44
N THR A 323 10.26 -5.12 12.41
CA THR A 323 11.05 -4.14 11.62
C THR A 323 10.89 -4.37 10.12
N LEU A 324 10.89 -3.30 9.32
CA LEU A 324 10.88 -3.41 7.86
C LEU A 324 12.29 -3.52 7.30
N LEU A 325 12.67 -4.70 6.83
CA LEU A 325 13.89 -4.92 6.06
C LEU A 325 13.64 -4.56 4.59
N HIS A 326 14.13 -3.41 4.14
CA HIS A 326 14.14 -3.01 2.73
C HIS A 326 15.56 -3.06 2.14
N LEU A 327 15.69 -3.54 0.89
CA LEU A 327 16.99 -3.75 0.23
C LEU A 327 17.11 -2.99 -1.12
N LEU A 328 18.27 -2.37 -1.36
CA LEU A 328 18.55 -1.54 -2.55
C LEU A 328 18.62 -2.30 -3.90
N ASP A 329 18.73 -3.63 -3.87
CA ASP A 329 18.71 -4.49 -5.06
C ASP A 329 18.37 -5.94 -4.68
N SER A 330 17.60 -6.62 -5.53
CA SER A 330 17.37 -8.07 -5.44
C SER A 330 17.23 -8.66 -6.84
N LYS A 331 17.70 -9.89 -7.04
CA LYS A 331 17.85 -10.53 -8.36
C LYS A 331 17.07 -11.83 -8.51
N HIS A 332 16.29 -12.22 -7.49
CA HIS A 332 15.52 -13.46 -7.47
C HIS A 332 14.13 -13.25 -6.89
N LEU A 333 13.25 -14.19 -7.22
CA LEU A 333 11.91 -14.38 -6.70
C LEU A 333 11.93 -15.60 -5.76
N ALA A 334 11.14 -15.55 -4.69
CA ALA A 334 10.81 -16.73 -3.89
C ALA A 334 9.44 -17.24 -4.37
N VAL A 335 9.34 -18.55 -4.59
CA VAL A 335 8.15 -19.21 -5.14
C VAL A 335 7.72 -20.34 -4.19
N TYR A 336 6.43 -20.42 -3.91
CA TYR A 336 5.79 -21.53 -3.20
C TYR A 336 4.89 -22.34 -4.14
N HIS A 337 4.92 -23.66 -4.00
CA HIS A 337 3.97 -24.59 -4.60
C HIS A 337 3.95 -25.90 -3.78
N LYS A 338 2.78 -26.49 -3.51
CA LYS A 338 2.66 -27.82 -2.85
C LYS A 338 3.45 -27.99 -1.53
N GLY A 339 3.45 -26.98 -0.66
CA GLY A 339 4.22 -27.04 0.60
C GLY A 339 5.74 -26.87 0.44
N ARG A 340 6.21 -26.44 -0.74
CA ARG A 340 7.63 -26.44 -1.12
C ARG A 340 8.08 -25.06 -1.56
N PHE A 341 9.25 -24.63 -1.09
CA PHE A 341 9.83 -23.33 -1.42
C PHE A 341 10.97 -23.45 -2.45
N TYR A 342 11.00 -22.50 -3.38
CA TYR A 342 11.97 -22.41 -4.46
C TYR A 342 12.49 -20.98 -4.61
N LYS A 343 13.69 -20.86 -5.17
CA LYS A 343 14.29 -19.60 -5.60
C LYS A 343 14.48 -19.58 -7.12
N VAL A 344 13.80 -18.65 -7.78
CA VAL A 344 13.90 -18.41 -9.23
C VAL A 344 14.74 -17.16 -9.46
N TRP A 345 15.85 -17.29 -10.21
CA TRP A 345 16.60 -16.12 -10.66
C TRP A 345 15.81 -15.35 -11.72
N LEU A 346 15.81 -14.02 -11.62
CA LEU A 346 15.04 -13.14 -12.52
C LEU A 346 15.87 -12.58 -13.68
N TYR A 347 17.18 -12.83 -13.68
CA TYR A 347 18.13 -12.29 -14.64
C TYR A 347 19.10 -13.35 -15.11
N TYR A 348 19.35 -13.39 -16.42
CA TYR A 348 20.42 -14.19 -17.04
C TYR A 348 21.28 -13.28 -17.92
N GLY A 349 22.60 -13.41 -17.86
CA GLY A 349 23.55 -12.53 -18.53
C GLY A 349 23.42 -11.02 -18.23
N GLY A 350 22.82 -10.67 -17.10
CA GLY A 350 22.50 -9.28 -16.76
C GLY A 350 21.30 -8.69 -17.52
N GLN A 351 20.64 -9.47 -18.38
CA GLN A 351 19.33 -9.18 -18.96
C GLN A 351 18.20 -9.75 -18.09
N LEU A 352 16.97 -9.27 -18.27
CA LEU A 352 15.77 -9.79 -17.62
C LEU A 352 15.31 -11.05 -18.35
N LEU A 353 14.89 -12.11 -17.65
CA LEU A 353 14.29 -13.29 -18.29
C LEU A 353 13.03 -12.90 -19.07
N LYS A 354 12.83 -13.47 -20.26
CA LYS A 354 11.62 -13.29 -21.08
C LYS A 354 10.40 -13.93 -20.39
N PRO A 355 9.17 -13.61 -20.81
CA PRO A 355 7.98 -14.31 -20.30
C PRO A 355 8.02 -15.83 -20.51
N ARG A 356 8.45 -16.31 -21.69
CA ARG A 356 8.59 -17.76 -21.98
C ARG A 356 9.70 -18.44 -21.18
N ASP A 357 10.79 -17.73 -20.87
CA ASP A 357 11.85 -18.23 -19.99
C ASP A 357 11.32 -18.42 -18.56
N LEU A 358 10.52 -17.46 -18.08
CA LEU A 358 9.88 -17.52 -16.76
C LEU A 358 8.80 -18.63 -16.72
N GLU A 359 8.00 -18.77 -17.77
CA GLU A 359 7.05 -19.86 -17.93
C GLU A 359 7.74 -21.24 -17.81
N LEU A 360 8.84 -21.48 -18.53
CA LEU A 360 9.62 -22.72 -18.39
C LEU A 360 10.08 -22.95 -16.95
N GLN A 361 10.53 -21.90 -16.26
CA GLN A 361 10.98 -22.00 -14.87
C GLN A 361 9.83 -22.23 -13.87
N PHE A 362 8.61 -21.77 -14.16
CA PHE A 362 7.43 -22.07 -13.33
C PHE A 362 6.84 -23.44 -13.63
N GLN A 363 6.84 -23.86 -14.90
CA GLN A 363 6.43 -25.21 -15.30
C GLN A 363 7.31 -26.28 -14.63
N ARG A 364 8.63 -26.06 -14.60
CA ARG A 364 9.60 -26.86 -13.82
C ARG A 364 9.36 -26.91 -12.29
N ILE A 365 8.48 -26.07 -11.72
CA ILE A 365 8.07 -26.12 -10.31
C ILE A 365 6.74 -26.88 -10.15
N LEU A 366 5.80 -26.71 -11.10
CA LEU A 366 4.54 -27.45 -11.15
C LEU A 366 4.79 -28.95 -11.37
N ASP A 367 5.75 -29.28 -12.24
CA ASP A 367 6.11 -30.65 -12.64
C ASP A 367 7.10 -31.33 -11.67
N ASP A 368 7.58 -30.63 -10.64
CA ASP A 368 8.47 -31.22 -9.63
C ASP A 368 7.68 -32.26 -8.80
N PRO A 369 8.08 -33.55 -8.78
CA PRO A 369 7.38 -34.60 -8.03
C PRO A 369 7.87 -34.77 -6.60
N SER A 370 8.90 -34.04 -6.15
CA SER A 370 9.50 -34.23 -4.83
C SER A 370 8.56 -33.86 -3.68
N PRO A 371 8.51 -34.62 -2.57
CA PRO A 371 7.71 -34.23 -1.41
C PRO A 371 8.27 -32.96 -0.71
N PRO A 372 7.45 -32.25 0.10
CA PRO A 372 7.96 -31.28 1.06
C PRO A 372 8.88 -31.94 2.09
N GLN A 373 9.85 -31.19 2.62
CA GLN A 373 10.71 -31.68 3.69
C GLN A 373 9.92 -31.73 5.03
N PRO A 374 10.33 -32.53 6.03
CA PRO A 374 9.62 -32.62 7.30
C PRO A 374 9.41 -31.23 7.94
N GLY A 375 8.15 -30.86 8.18
CA GLY A 375 7.76 -29.55 8.68
C GLY A 375 7.73 -28.39 7.66
N GLU A 376 8.22 -28.60 6.42
CA GLU A 376 8.25 -27.54 5.40
C GLU A 376 6.85 -27.17 4.90
N GLU A 377 5.97 -28.16 4.76
CA GLU A 377 4.65 -28.00 4.15
C GLU A 377 3.86 -26.83 4.76
N ARG A 378 3.84 -26.74 6.10
CA ARG A 378 3.12 -25.71 6.85
C ARG A 378 4.01 -24.54 7.30
N LEU A 379 5.28 -24.48 6.89
CA LEU A 379 6.30 -23.58 7.44
C LEU A 379 5.88 -22.10 7.50
N ALA A 380 5.20 -21.59 6.47
CA ALA A 380 4.79 -20.18 6.45
C ALA A 380 3.64 -19.83 7.41
N ALA A 381 3.02 -20.81 8.08
CA ALA A 381 2.06 -20.59 9.17
C ALA A 381 2.65 -19.78 10.33
N LEU A 382 3.97 -19.84 10.53
CA LEU A 382 4.68 -18.95 11.46
C LEU A 382 4.46 -17.47 11.09
N THR A 383 4.42 -17.12 9.81
CA THR A 383 4.14 -15.73 9.36
C THR A 383 2.66 -15.36 9.49
N ALA A 384 1.78 -16.36 9.48
CA ALA A 384 0.33 -16.18 9.52
C ALA A 384 -0.21 -15.93 10.93
N GLY A 385 0.31 -16.66 11.93
CA GLY A 385 -0.10 -16.58 13.33
C GLY A 385 0.53 -15.43 14.13
N ASP A 386 0.58 -15.59 15.46
CA ASP A 386 1.03 -14.55 16.39
C ASP A 386 2.50 -14.16 16.22
N ARG A 387 2.78 -12.86 16.44
CA ARG A 387 4.09 -12.27 16.12
C ARG A 387 5.21 -12.70 17.07
N VAL A 388 4.90 -13.01 18.33
CA VAL A 388 5.90 -13.37 19.34
C VAL A 388 6.42 -14.81 19.15
N PRO A 389 5.58 -15.86 19.01
CA PRO A 389 6.06 -17.21 18.68
C PRO A 389 6.91 -17.25 17.40
N TRP A 390 6.54 -16.46 16.38
CA TRP A 390 7.33 -16.35 15.15
C TRP A 390 8.69 -15.67 15.40
N ALA A 391 8.75 -14.56 16.15
CA ALA A 391 10.02 -13.92 16.49
C ALA A 391 10.98 -14.88 17.22
N GLU A 392 10.44 -15.72 18.12
CA GLU A 392 11.21 -16.70 18.89
C GLU A 392 11.64 -17.89 18.05
N ALA A 393 10.74 -18.48 17.26
CA ALA A 393 11.08 -19.55 16.32
C ALA A 393 12.13 -19.09 15.30
N ARG A 394 11.99 -17.89 14.74
CA ARG A 394 12.96 -17.27 13.81
C ARG A 394 14.34 -17.14 14.45
N ALA A 395 14.41 -16.65 15.68
CA ALA A 395 15.67 -16.51 16.41
C ALA A 395 16.32 -17.87 16.76
N ARG A 396 15.52 -18.85 17.18
CA ARG A 396 15.99 -20.16 17.66
C ARG A 396 16.39 -21.11 16.52
N PHE A 397 15.57 -21.21 15.47
CA PHE A 397 15.71 -22.25 14.44
C PHE A 397 16.19 -21.74 13.07
N PHE A 398 16.07 -20.44 12.77
CA PHE A 398 16.38 -19.87 11.45
C PHE A 398 17.55 -18.86 11.45
N SER A 399 18.26 -18.73 12.57
CA SER A 399 19.42 -17.84 12.70
C SER A 399 20.72 -18.40 12.10
N GLN A 400 20.82 -19.72 11.92
CA GLN A 400 22.02 -20.42 11.43
C GLN A 400 21.70 -21.53 10.40
N GLY A 401 22.75 -22.16 9.84
CA GLY A 401 22.64 -23.36 9.01
C GLY A 401 21.83 -23.20 7.70
N LYS A 402 21.28 -24.32 7.21
CA LYS A 402 20.44 -24.37 5.99
C LYS A 402 19.24 -23.43 6.10
N ASN A 403 18.55 -23.47 7.24
CA ASN A 403 17.38 -22.66 7.54
C ASN A 403 17.63 -21.17 7.33
N LYS A 404 18.77 -20.64 7.80
CA LYS A 404 19.13 -19.24 7.58
C LYS A 404 19.33 -18.90 6.10
N VAL A 405 19.98 -19.78 5.33
CA VAL A 405 20.22 -19.55 3.89
C VAL A 405 18.91 -19.58 3.09
N SER A 406 17.97 -20.44 3.47
CA SER A 406 16.65 -20.54 2.85
C SER A 406 15.73 -19.39 3.28
N LEU A 407 15.73 -18.99 4.55
CA LEU A 407 14.99 -17.81 5.02
C LEU A 407 15.56 -16.52 4.41
N ASP A 408 16.89 -16.35 4.34
CA ASP A 408 17.54 -15.26 3.61
C ASP A 408 17.13 -15.23 2.13
N ALA A 409 16.82 -16.39 1.51
CA ALA A 409 16.32 -16.42 0.15
C ALA A 409 14.90 -15.83 0.06
N ILE A 410 14.01 -16.13 1.01
CA ILE A 410 12.63 -15.59 1.03
C ILE A 410 12.63 -14.10 1.41
N GLU A 411 13.25 -13.75 2.54
CA GLU A 411 13.29 -12.37 3.05
C GLU A 411 13.96 -11.41 2.06
N ARG A 412 14.98 -11.87 1.33
CA ARG A 412 15.73 -11.01 0.38
C ARG A 412 15.23 -11.13 -1.07
N ALA A 413 14.16 -11.87 -1.34
CA ALA A 413 13.52 -11.91 -2.66
C ALA A 413 12.89 -10.56 -3.04
N ALA A 414 12.74 -10.29 -4.35
CA ALA A 414 12.15 -9.06 -4.86
C ALA A 414 10.67 -8.87 -4.46
N PHE A 415 9.91 -9.97 -4.47
CA PHE A 415 8.56 -10.17 -3.93
C PHE A 415 8.39 -11.68 -3.69
N PHE A 416 7.17 -12.16 -3.38
CA PHE A 416 6.87 -13.59 -3.23
C PHE A 416 5.82 -14.02 -4.27
N LEU A 417 5.88 -15.26 -4.75
CA LEU A 417 4.92 -15.85 -5.68
C LEU A 417 4.38 -17.16 -5.11
N THR A 418 3.07 -17.36 -5.20
CA THR A 418 2.42 -18.65 -4.98
C THR A 418 1.85 -19.17 -6.30
N LEU A 419 2.24 -20.39 -6.66
CA LEU A 419 1.55 -21.19 -7.67
C LEU A 419 0.55 -22.09 -6.92
N ASP A 420 -0.70 -21.65 -6.90
CA ASP A 420 -1.78 -22.25 -6.12
C ASP A 420 -2.41 -23.46 -6.84
N GLU A 421 -2.87 -24.48 -6.11
CA GLU A 421 -3.53 -25.65 -6.73
C GLU A 421 -5.02 -25.45 -6.97
N GLU A 422 -5.63 -24.49 -6.28
CA GLU A 422 -7.06 -24.25 -6.38
C GLU A 422 -7.41 -23.40 -7.63
N ALA A 423 -8.69 -23.41 -7.99
CA ALA A 423 -9.25 -22.68 -9.12
C ALA A 423 -10.32 -21.69 -8.63
N HIS A 424 -9.89 -20.45 -8.40
CA HIS A 424 -10.73 -19.34 -7.92
C HIS A 424 -11.02 -18.33 -9.02
N GLY A 425 -11.99 -17.43 -8.78
CA GLY A 425 -12.41 -16.40 -9.72
C GLY A 425 -13.91 -16.41 -9.97
N TYR A 426 -14.39 -15.37 -10.65
CA TYR A 426 -15.81 -15.23 -10.97
C TYR A 426 -16.34 -16.33 -11.90
N SER A 427 -17.49 -16.89 -11.54
CA SER A 427 -18.34 -17.78 -12.33
C SER A 427 -19.78 -17.33 -12.11
N ALA A 428 -20.59 -17.29 -13.17
CA ALA A 428 -21.99 -16.89 -13.07
C ALA A 428 -22.84 -17.93 -12.32
N ASP A 429 -22.38 -19.19 -12.35
CA ASP A 429 -23.09 -20.39 -11.91
C ASP A 429 -22.92 -20.69 -10.41
N ARG A 430 -21.98 -19.99 -9.74
CA ARG A 430 -21.69 -20.15 -8.30
C ARG A 430 -21.74 -18.80 -7.59
N GLU A 431 -22.74 -18.61 -6.74
CA GLU A 431 -22.95 -17.32 -6.05
C GLU A 431 -21.79 -16.91 -5.12
N ASP A 432 -21.12 -17.89 -4.52
CA ASP A 432 -20.07 -17.78 -3.51
C ASP A 432 -18.64 -17.72 -4.11
N CYS A 433 -18.51 -17.74 -5.44
CA CYS A 433 -17.22 -17.76 -6.13
C CYS A 433 -16.35 -16.53 -5.82
N MET A 434 -16.97 -15.41 -5.48
CA MET A 434 -16.27 -14.19 -5.07
C MET A 434 -15.87 -14.20 -3.59
N ASP A 435 -16.66 -14.85 -2.73
CA ASP A 435 -16.43 -14.96 -1.29
C ASP A 435 -15.28 -15.94 -1.01
N THR A 436 -15.30 -17.10 -1.66
CA THR A 436 -14.23 -18.10 -1.61
C THR A 436 -12.90 -17.56 -2.15
N TYR A 437 -12.95 -16.81 -3.25
CA TYR A 437 -11.79 -16.12 -3.83
C TYR A 437 -11.24 -15.01 -2.93
N ALA A 438 -12.11 -14.26 -2.23
CA ALA A 438 -11.71 -13.28 -1.23
C ALA A 438 -11.01 -13.93 -0.04
N LYS A 439 -11.58 -15.02 0.50
CA LYS A 439 -10.99 -15.83 1.57
C LYS A 439 -9.61 -16.38 1.18
N SER A 440 -9.50 -17.01 0.01
CA SER A 440 -8.24 -17.56 -0.52
C SER A 440 -7.13 -16.49 -0.73
N LEU A 441 -7.51 -15.23 -0.97
CA LEU A 441 -6.57 -14.12 -1.11
C LEU A 441 -6.23 -13.40 0.19
N LEU A 442 -7.14 -13.34 1.17
CA LEU A 442 -6.85 -12.78 2.49
C LEU A 442 -5.98 -13.73 3.31
N HIS A 443 -6.37 -15.00 3.40
CA HIS A 443 -5.75 -15.99 4.29
C HIS A 443 -5.25 -17.26 3.61
N GLY A 444 -5.74 -17.60 2.42
CA GLY A 444 -5.37 -18.85 1.75
C GLY A 444 -5.64 -20.07 2.64
N GLN A 445 -4.74 -21.05 2.57
CA GLN A 445 -4.65 -22.20 3.49
C GLN A 445 -3.87 -21.89 4.79
N CYS A 446 -3.57 -20.62 5.07
CA CYS A 446 -2.79 -20.14 6.23
C CYS A 446 -1.30 -20.54 6.27
N TYR A 447 -0.80 -21.31 5.30
CA TYR A 447 0.62 -21.69 5.18
C TYR A 447 1.18 -21.60 3.74
N ASP A 448 0.35 -21.14 2.82
CA ASP A 448 0.55 -21.04 1.38
C ASP A 448 0.83 -19.60 0.91
N ARG A 449 1.01 -18.65 1.84
CA ARG A 449 1.38 -17.25 1.59
C ARG A 449 2.51 -16.86 2.54
N TRP A 450 3.37 -15.92 2.16
CA TRP A 450 4.34 -15.32 3.07
C TRP A 450 3.86 -13.94 3.53
N PHE A 451 3.08 -13.90 4.62
CA PHE A 451 2.34 -12.71 5.06
C PHE A 451 3.23 -11.53 5.48
N ASP A 452 4.49 -11.80 5.80
CA ASP A 452 5.53 -10.79 6.07
C ASP A 452 6.05 -10.08 4.81
N LYS A 453 5.76 -10.58 3.60
CA LYS A 453 6.30 -9.97 2.38
C LYS A 453 5.51 -8.70 2.03
N SER A 454 6.19 -7.67 1.51
CA SER A 454 5.51 -6.44 1.06
C SER A 454 4.32 -6.72 0.13
N PHE A 455 4.47 -7.71 -0.76
CA PHE A 455 3.34 -8.44 -1.33
C PHE A 455 3.73 -9.87 -1.76
N THR A 456 2.73 -10.76 -1.72
CA THR A 456 2.68 -12.06 -2.38
C THR A 456 1.78 -11.95 -3.60
N LEU A 457 2.29 -12.31 -4.78
CA LEU A 457 1.48 -12.60 -5.97
C LEU A 457 0.95 -14.04 -5.86
N VAL A 458 -0.33 -14.26 -6.16
CA VAL A 458 -0.97 -15.58 -6.23
C VAL A 458 -1.42 -15.83 -7.67
N VAL A 459 -1.09 -17.01 -8.21
CA VAL A 459 -1.51 -17.46 -9.54
C VAL A 459 -2.19 -18.81 -9.39
N TYR A 460 -3.49 -18.86 -9.67
CA TYR A 460 -4.33 -20.05 -9.52
C TYR A 460 -4.20 -21.00 -10.71
N LYS A 461 -4.57 -22.27 -10.49
CA LYS A 461 -4.46 -23.36 -11.47
C LYS A 461 -5.19 -23.09 -12.80
N ASN A 462 -6.25 -22.27 -12.75
CA ASN A 462 -7.05 -21.85 -13.91
C ASN A 462 -6.55 -20.56 -14.60
N GLY A 463 -5.42 -20.00 -14.17
CA GLY A 463 -4.86 -18.76 -14.68
C GLY A 463 -5.43 -17.47 -14.07
N LYS A 464 -6.31 -17.51 -13.06
CA LYS A 464 -6.68 -16.28 -12.33
C LYS A 464 -5.56 -15.80 -11.40
N LEU A 465 -5.53 -14.51 -11.12
CA LEU A 465 -4.52 -13.83 -10.31
C LEU A 465 -5.07 -13.17 -9.05
N GLY A 466 -4.23 -13.05 -8.03
CA GLY A 466 -4.45 -12.06 -6.99
C GLY A 466 -3.18 -11.67 -6.26
N ALA A 467 -3.31 -10.80 -5.27
CA ALA A 467 -2.22 -10.42 -4.40
C ALA A 467 -2.68 -10.36 -2.94
N ASN A 468 -1.76 -10.66 -2.02
CA ASN A 468 -1.86 -10.35 -0.59
C ASN A 468 -0.72 -9.37 -0.25
N ALA A 469 -0.98 -8.33 0.55
CA ALA A 469 -0.01 -7.28 0.83
C ALA A 469 0.05 -6.94 2.33
N GLU A 470 1.27 -6.90 2.87
CA GLU A 470 1.56 -6.41 4.22
C GLU A 470 1.37 -4.89 4.27
N HIS A 471 0.67 -4.38 5.29
CA HIS A 471 0.17 -3.00 5.27
C HIS A 471 1.09 -1.97 5.96
N SER A 472 2.13 -2.39 6.70
CA SER A 472 3.02 -1.47 7.41
C SER A 472 3.82 -0.54 6.50
N TRP A 473 4.15 -0.94 5.26
CA TRP A 473 4.95 -0.11 4.34
C TRP A 473 4.12 0.79 3.40
N ALA A 474 2.87 0.44 3.07
CA ALA A 474 2.04 1.22 2.15
C ALA A 474 0.52 0.99 2.27
N ASP A 475 -0.24 1.93 1.71
CA ASP A 475 -1.70 1.96 1.59
C ASP A 475 -2.15 1.38 0.23
N ALA A 476 -3.34 0.75 0.19
CA ALA A 476 -3.85 0.00 -0.96
C ALA A 476 -3.75 0.68 -2.36
N PRO A 477 -3.96 2.00 -2.54
CA PRO A 477 -3.80 2.65 -3.85
C PRO A 477 -2.40 2.49 -4.47
N ILE A 478 -1.36 2.29 -3.65
CA ILE A 478 0.02 2.07 -4.11
C ILE A 478 0.18 0.68 -4.75
N ILE A 479 -0.45 -0.34 -4.19
CA ILE A 479 -0.54 -1.68 -4.81
C ILE A 479 -1.48 -1.65 -6.01
N GLY A 480 -2.62 -0.96 -5.94
CA GLY A 480 -3.54 -0.79 -7.08
C GLY A 480 -2.86 -0.20 -8.33
N HIS A 481 -1.93 0.74 -8.14
CA HIS A 481 -1.12 1.32 -9.22
C HIS A 481 -0.12 0.33 -9.85
N LEU A 482 0.45 -0.61 -9.07
CA LEU A 482 1.21 -1.74 -9.62
C LEU A 482 0.28 -2.72 -10.37
N TRP A 483 -0.88 -3.00 -9.79
CA TRP A 483 -1.85 -3.98 -10.27
C TRP A 483 -2.44 -3.59 -11.63
N GLU A 484 -2.86 -2.33 -11.79
CA GLU A 484 -3.27 -1.76 -13.08
C GLU A 484 -2.16 -1.89 -14.14
N PHE A 485 -0.91 -1.57 -13.79
CA PHE A 485 0.21 -1.68 -14.73
C PHE A 485 0.42 -3.13 -15.16
N MET A 486 0.44 -4.05 -14.20
CA MET A 486 0.66 -5.47 -14.42
C MET A 486 -0.39 -6.03 -15.38
N LEU A 487 -1.68 -5.89 -15.03
CA LEU A 487 -2.80 -6.41 -15.80
C LEU A 487 -2.86 -5.80 -17.22
N ALA A 488 -2.60 -4.49 -17.34
CA ALA A 488 -2.62 -3.82 -18.63
C ALA A 488 -1.42 -4.20 -19.53
N THR A 489 -0.21 -4.29 -18.98
CA THR A 489 0.98 -4.73 -19.75
C THR A 489 0.87 -6.20 -20.14
N ASP A 490 0.38 -7.06 -19.26
CA ASP A 490 0.11 -8.47 -19.56
C ASP A 490 -0.84 -8.65 -20.76
N LYS A 491 -2.07 -8.15 -20.67
CA LYS A 491 -3.09 -8.38 -21.70
C LYS A 491 -2.85 -7.58 -22.99
N PHE A 492 -2.38 -6.33 -22.90
CA PHE A 492 -2.32 -5.42 -24.06
C PHE A 492 -0.90 -5.13 -24.58
N GLN A 493 0.16 -5.71 -24.00
CA GLN A 493 1.55 -5.47 -24.46
C GLN A 493 2.41 -6.75 -24.57
N LEU A 494 2.20 -7.74 -23.70
CA LEU A 494 2.91 -9.04 -23.77
C LEU A 494 2.10 -10.06 -24.57
N GLY A 495 0.81 -10.23 -24.24
CA GLY A 495 -0.08 -11.16 -24.93
C GLY A 495 0.31 -12.63 -24.75
N TYR A 496 -0.41 -13.49 -25.47
CA TYR A 496 -0.23 -14.95 -25.45
C TYR A 496 -0.36 -15.49 -26.88
N THR A 497 0.19 -16.67 -27.11
CA THR A 497 -0.04 -17.46 -28.34
C THR A 497 -1.45 -18.05 -28.35
N GLU A 498 -1.90 -18.60 -29.49
CA GLU A 498 -3.21 -19.26 -29.62
C GLU A 498 -3.36 -20.44 -28.63
N GLY A 499 -2.27 -21.17 -28.38
CA GLY A 499 -2.21 -22.22 -27.35
C GLY A 499 -2.09 -21.71 -25.91
N GLY A 500 -2.28 -20.41 -25.64
CA GLY A 500 -2.25 -19.82 -24.30
C GLY A 500 -0.85 -19.65 -23.67
N HIS A 501 0.22 -20.10 -24.32
CA HIS A 501 1.60 -19.93 -23.86
C HIS A 501 2.11 -18.49 -24.02
N CYS A 502 3.14 -18.11 -23.26
CA CYS A 502 3.85 -16.85 -23.45
C CYS A 502 4.43 -16.73 -24.87
N VAL A 503 4.50 -15.50 -25.40
CA VAL A 503 5.05 -15.24 -26.74
C VAL A 503 6.58 -15.36 -26.75
N GLY A 504 7.11 -16.03 -27.78
CA GLY A 504 8.53 -16.26 -28.03
C GLY A 504 9.04 -17.61 -27.49
N ASP A 505 10.33 -17.87 -27.70
CA ASP A 505 10.96 -19.17 -27.42
C ASP A 505 11.71 -19.22 -26.07
N PRO A 506 11.68 -20.37 -25.35
CA PRO A 506 12.37 -20.56 -24.07
C PRO A 506 13.87 -20.85 -24.27
N ASP A 507 14.73 -20.23 -23.44
CA ASP A 507 16.13 -20.62 -23.36
C ASP A 507 16.32 -21.88 -22.47
N THR A 508 16.42 -23.04 -23.11
CA THR A 508 16.58 -24.34 -22.43
C THR A 508 17.85 -24.46 -21.59
N ARG A 509 18.87 -23.62 -21.84
CA ARG A 509 20.15 -23.58 -21.12
C ARG A 509 20.05 -22.96 -19.73
N LEU A 510 18.90 -22.38 -19.38
CA LEU A 510 18.65 -21.85 -18.05
C LEU A 510 18.67 -22.99 -17.01
N ALA A 511 19.48 -22.82 -15.97
CA ALA A 511 19.51 -23.73 -14.83
C ALA A 511 18.12 -23.79 -14.15
N PRO A 512 17.68 -24.96 -13.67
CA PRO A 512 16.38 -25.11 -13.02
C PRO A 512 16.28 -24.26 -11.72
N PRO A 513 15.06 -23.96 -11.25
CA PRO A 513 14.83 -23.28 -9.97
C PRO A 513 15.54 -23.96 -8.80
N GLN A 514 16.14 -23.17 -7.91
CA GLN A 514 16.82 -23.71 -6.74
C GLN A 514 15.78 -24.07 -5.66
N ARG A 515 15.50 -25.36 -5.49
CA ARG A 515 14.75 -25.89 -4.35
C ARG A 515 15.41 -25.47 -3.03
N LEU A 516 14.67 -24.78 -2.15
CA LEU A 516 15.18 -24.41 -0.83
C LEU A 516 15.33 -25.65 0.06
N GLN A 517 16.21 -25.55 1.07
CA GLN A 517 16.62 -26.66 1.91
C GLN A 517 16.48 -26.29 3.38
N TRP A 518 15.92 -27.18 4.17
CA TRP A 518 15.58 -26.93 5.56
C TRP A 518 16.12 -28.02 6.49
N ASP A 519 15.99 -27.75 7.78
CA ASP A 519 16.46 -28.57 8.90
C ASP A 519 15.54 -28.25 10.08
N ILE A 520 14.31 -28.75 10.05
CA ILE A 520 13.22 -28.33 10.94
C ILE A 520 13.05 -29.36 12.05
N PRO A 521 13.64 -29.18 13.24
CA PRO A 521 13.52 -30.14 14.35
C PRO A 521 12.09 -30.21 14.86
N GLN A 522 11.73 -31.33 15.50
CA GLN A 522 10.37 -31.61 15.97
C GLN A 522 9.78 -30.50 16.86
N GLU A 523 10.60 -29.84 17.68
CA GLU A 523 10.18 -28.66 18.47
C GLU A 523 9.70 -27.49 17.58
N CYS A 524 10.39 -27.23 16.46
CA CYS A 524 10.00 -26.21 15.51
C CYS A 524 8.73 -26.63 14.74
N GLN A 525 8.58 -27.93 14.43
CA GLN A 525 7.35 -28.46 13.81
C GLN A 525 6.14 -28.27 14.74
N ALA A 526 6.31 -28.48 16.05
CA ALA A 526 5.28 -28.19 17.05
C ALA A 526 4.94 -26.69 17.11
N THR A 527 5.91 -25.79 16.99
CA THR A 527 5.64 -24.34 16.90
C THR A 527 4.89 -23.98 15.62
N ILE A 528 5.30 -24.53 14.46
CA ILE A 528 4.63 -24.33 13.16
C ILE A 528 3.15 -24.76 13.24
N GLU A 529 2.89 -25.95 13.78
CA GLU A 529 1.53 -26.48 13.95
C GLU A 529 0.71 -25.67 14.98
N SER A 530 1.33 -25.14 16.03
CA SER A 530 0.65 -24.23 16.97
C SER A 530 0.26 -22.91 16.30
N SER A 531 1.15 -22.30 15.51
CA SER A 531 0.85 -21.09 14.73
C SER A 531 -0.20 -21.35 13.66
N TYR A 532 -0.18 -22.54 13.03
CA TYR A 532 -1.21 -22.96 12.06
C TYR A 532 -2.59 -23.03 12.71
N ARG A 533 -2.72 -23.62 13.90
CA ARG A 533 -4.02 -23.69 14.61
C ARG A 533 -4.60 -22.30 14.94
N VAL A 534 -3.77 -21.38 15.41
CA VAL A 534 -4.19 -19.98 15.67
C VAL A 534 -4.62 -19.29 14.38
N ALA A 535 -3.84 -19.41 13.31
CA ALA A 535 -4.18 -18.82 12.02
C ALA A 535 -5.45 -19.43 11.41
N LYS A 536 -5.59 -20.76 11.46
CA LYS A 536 -6.74 -21.50 10.90
C LYS A 536 -8.03 -21.17 11.65
N ALA A 537 -8.01 -21.10 12.98
CA ALA A 537 -9.17 -20.67 13.78
C ALA A 537 -9.60 -19.23 13.43
N LEU A 538 -8.64 -18.32 13.23
CA LEU A 538 -8.93 -16.95 12.80
C LEU A 538 -9.44 -16.86 11.33
N ALA A 539 -8.97 -17.73 10.44
CA ALA A 539 -9.46 -17.79 9.05
C ALA A 539 -10.87 -18.38 8.96
N ASP A 540 -11.15 -19.45 9.71
CA ASP A 540 -12.46 -20.11 9.76
C ASP A 540 -13.54 -19.20 10.36
N ASP A 541 -13.15 -18.29 11.26
CA ASP A 541 -14.04 -17.29 11.86
C ASP A 541 -14.39 -16.11 10.93
N VAL A 542 -13.67 -15.90 9.81
CA VAL A 542 -13.93 -14.76 8.91
C VAL A 542 -15.02 -15.09 7.90
N ASP A 543 -16.07 -14.27 7.87
CA ASP A 543 -17.07 -14.25 6.80
C ASP A 543 -16.73 -13.24 5.69
N PHE A 544 -17.21 -13.50 4.48
CA PHE A 544 -17.13 -12.59 3.34
C PHE A 544 -18.44 -12.57 2.55
N CYS A 545 -18.83 -11.36 2.13
CA CYS A 545 -19.83 -11.15 1.09
C CYS A 545 -19.28 -10.16 0.06
N CYS A 546 -18.86 -10.68 -1.08
CA CYS A 546 -18.25 -9.97 -2.19
C CYS A 546 -19.19 -9.96 -3.40
N PHE A 547 -19.70 -8.80 -3.78
CA PHE A 547 -20.71 -8.69 -4.83
C PHE A 547 -20.51 -7.51 -5.78
N GLN A 548 -21.17 -7.61 -6.93
CA GLN A 548 -21.19 -6.61 -7.99
C GLN A 548 -22.53 -5.87 -7.94
N PHE A 549 -22.48 -4.56 -8.10
CA PHE A 549 -23.64 -3.68 -8.17
C PHE A 549 -23.64 -2.97 -9.53
N SER A 550 -24.52 -3.44 -10.43
CA SER A 550 -24.58 -3.04 -11.84
C SER A 550 -25.84 -2.26 -12.23
N ASP A 551 -26.80 -2.08 -11.31
CA ASP A 551 -28.00 -1.22 -11.50
C ASP A 551 -27.61 0.20 -11.97
N PHE A 552 -26.49 0.71 -11.43
CA PHE A 552 -25.87 1.98 -11.77
C PHE A 552 -24.50 2.13 -11.09
N GLY A 553 -23.69 3.05 -11.61
CA GLY A 553 -22.43 3.47 -10.99
C GLY A 553 -22.30 4.98 -10.87
N LYS A 554 -21.05 5.48 -10.86
CA LYS A 554 -20.73 6.90 -10.71
C LYS A 554 -21.42 7.82 -11.74
N GLY A 555 -21.73 7.34 -12.94
CA GLY A 555 -22.35 8.14 -13.99
C GLY A 555 -23.73 8.68 -13.60
N LEU A 556 -24.57 7.85 -12.97
CA LEU A 556 -25.90 8.28 -12.52
C LEU A 556 -25.83 9.12 -11.23
N ILE A 557 -24.95 8.76 -10.29
CA ILE A 557 -24.77 9.53 -9.05
C ILE A 557 -24.26 10.95 -9.32
N LYS A 558 -23.31 11.10 -10.27
CA LYS A 558 -22.85 12.42 -10.76
C LYS A 558 -23.96 13.22 -11.46
N LYS A 559 -24.84 12.57 -12.24
CA LYS A 559 -26.01 13.23 -12.85
C LYS A 559 -26.96 13.77 -11.77
N CYS A 560 -27.10 13.06 -10.64
CA CYS A 560 -27.76 13.54 -9.42
C CYS A 560 -26.92 14.57 -8.61
N ARG A 561 -25.87 15.17 -9.19
CA ARG A 561 -24.97 16.19 -8.60
C ARG A 561 -24.35 15.80 -7.26
N THR A 562 -24.21 14.50 -6.99
CA THR A 562 -23.71 13.96 -5.72
C THR A 562 -22.34 13.31 -5.93
N SER A 563 -21.48 13.31 -4.90
CA SER A 563 -20.23 12.54 -4.94
C SER A 563 -20.54 11.03 -4.85
N PRO A 564 -20.07 10.18 -5.78
CA PRO A 564 -20.28 8.73 -5.73
C PRO A 564 -19.80 8.09 -4.42
N ASP A 565 -18.73 8.62 -3.87
CA ASP A 565 -18.09 8.20 -2.64
C ASP A 565 -18.96 8.50 -1.40
N ALA A 566 -19.37 9.76 -1.24
CA ALA A 566 -20.30 10.17 -0.18
C ALA A 566 -21.66 9.46 -0.27
N PHE A 567 -22.15 9.18 -1.49
CA PHE A 567 -23.36 8.39 -1.70
C PHE A 567 -23.22 6.97 -1.13
N ILE A 568 -22.08 6.31 -1.36
CA ILE A 568 -21.81 4.97 -0.80
C ILE A 568 -21.67 5.03 0.72
N GLN A 569 -20.92 5.98 1.26
CA GLN A 569 -20.75 6.16 2.71
C GLN A 569 -22.08 6.38 3.43
N ILE A 570 -22.99 7.19 2.88
CA ILE A 570 -24.33 7.42 3.45
C ILE A 570 -25.25 6.21 3.23
N SER A 571 -25.07 5.47 2.13
CA SER A 571 -25.76 4.18 1.93
C SER A 571 -25.36 3.16 2.99
N LEU A 572 -24.08 3.12 3.37
CA LEU A 572 -23.55 2.27 4.44
C LEU A 572 -24.11 2.66 5.82
N GLN A 573 -24.22 3.96 6.13
CA GLN A 573 -24.90 4.41 7.36
C GLN A 573 -26.38 3.97 7.40
N LEU A 574 -27.09 4.06 6.27
CA LEU A 574 -28.50 3.64 6.18
C LEU A 574 -28.65 2.10 6.27
N ALA A 575 -27.73 1.34 5.68
CA ALA A 575 -27.71 -0.11 5.77
C ALA A 575 -27.42 -0.59 7.19
N HIS A 576 -26.35 -0.10 7.83
CA HIS A 576 -25.99 -0.44 9.21
C HIS A 576 -27.11 -0.12 10.19
N PHE A 577 -27.72 1.08 10.11
CA PHE A 577 -28.80 1.45 11.02
C PHE A 577 -30.07 0.61 10.83
N ARG A 578 -30.36 0.16 9.60
CA ARG A 578 -31.50 -0.74 9.33
C ARG A 578 -31.30 -2.15 9.88
N ASP A 579 -30.06 -2.61 9.90
CA ASP A 579 -29.65 -3.94 10.36
C ASP A 579 -29.48 -4.00 11.89
N LYS A 580 -28.81 -3.01 12.49
CA LYS A 580 -28.48 -2.98 13.93
C LYS A 580 -29.42 -2.13 14.79
N GLY A 581 -30.29 -1.30 14.18
CA GLY A 581 -31.10 -0.30 14.89
C GLY A 581 -30.33 0.84 15.57
N CYS A 582 -29.00 0.87 15.44
CA CYS A 582 -28.10 1.80 16.12
C CYS A 582 -27.04 2.38 15.17
N PHE A 583 -26.39 3.47 15.61
CA PHE A 583 -25.26 4.09 14.94
C PHE A 583 -23.94 3.66 15.57
N CYS A 584 -22.88 3.60 14.78
CA CYS A 584 -21.56 3.15 15.22
C CYS A 584 -20.45 4.06 14.72
N LEU A 585 -19.29 4.01 15.39
CA LEU A 585 -18.11 4.75 14.97
C LEU A 585 -17.59 4.18 13.64
N THR A 586 -17.75 4.96 12.57
CA THR A 586 -17.37 4.57 11.20
C THR A 586 -16.04 5.20 10.81
N TYR A 587 -15.08 4.38 10.39
CA TYR A 587 -13.80 4.79 9.82
C TYR A 587 -13.88 4.83 8.30
N GLU A 588 -13.37 5.89 7.68
CA GLU A 588 -13.01 5.92 6.27
C GLU A 588 -11.54 6.37 6.09
N ALA A 589 -10.80 5.68 5.23
CA ALA A 589 -9.43 6.05 4.86
C ALA A 589 -9.38 7.20 3.84
N SER A 590 -8.96 8.40 4.27
CA SER A 590 -8.66 9.52 3.36
C SER A 590 -7.15 9.73 3.22
N MET A 591 -6.66 9.97 1.99
CA MET A 591 -5.21 10.07 1.74
C MET A 591 -4.63 11.46 2.07
N THR A 592 -3.55 11.49 2.86
CA THR A 592 -2.77 12.71 3.18
C THR A 592 -1.59 12.92 2.23
N ARG A 593 -1.59 12.25 1.07
CA ARG A 593 -0.49 12.25 0.09
C ARG A 593 -0.23 13.59 -0.61
N LEU A 594 -1.01 14.64 -0.35
CA LEU A 594 -0.65 16.03 -0.70
C LEU A 594 0.59 16.52 0.09
N PHE A 595 0.86 15.89 1.24
CA PHE A 595 2.02 16.18 2.08
C PHE A 595 3.13 15.16 1.88
N ARG A 596 4.37 15.61 2.12
CA ARG A 596 5.56 14.76 2.11
C ARG A 596 5.39 13.61 3.11
N GLU A 597 5.69 12.40 2.64
CA GLU A 597 5.59 11.14 3.41
C GLU A 597 4.20 10.87 4.01
N GLY A 598 3.15 11.53 3.50
CA GLY A 598 1.76 11.31 3.92
C GLY A 598 1.25 9.91 3.57
N ARG A 599 0.43 9.37 4.48
CA ARG A 599 -0.31 8.11 4.32
C ARG A 599 -1.81 8.40 4.36
N THR A 600 -2.45 8.15 5.49
CA THR A 600 -3.90 8.29 5.71
C THR A 600 -4.22 9.23 6.88
N GLU A 601 -5.43 9.76 6.85
CA GLU A 601 -6.17 10.36 7.97
C GLU A 601 -7.59 9.77 7.96
N THR A 602 -8.29 9.80 9.09
CA THR A 602 -9.65 9.27 9.20
C THR A 602 -10.67 10.32 8.77
N VAL A 603 -11.68 9.88 8.02
CA VAL A 603 -12.99 10.55 7.93
C VAL A 603 -13.98 9.75 8.77
N ARG A 604 -14.73 10.44 9.65
CA ARG A 604 -15.69 9.84 10.57
C ARG A 604 -17.09 9.92 9.95
N SER A 605 -17.49 8.91 9.16
CA SER A 605 -18.69 9.00 8.29
C SER A 605 -20.02 9.15 9.03
N CYS A 606 -20.13 8.68 10.28
CA CYS A 606 -21.32 8.83 11.11
C CYS A 606 -21.37 10.25 11.74
N THR A 607 -22.03 11.19 11.04
CA THR A 607 -22.28 12.55 11.55
C THR A 607 -23.75 12.79 11.93
N SER A 608 -24.02 13.86 12.68
CA SER A 608 -25.37 14.35 12.98
C SER A 608 -26.25 14.53 11.73
N GLU A 609 -25.69 15.01 10.62
CA GLU A 609 -26.38 15.16 9.34
C GLU A 609 -26.70 13.81 8.70
N SER A 610 -25.75 12.87 8.71
CA SER A 610 -25.98 11.50 8.20
C SER A 610 -27.03 10.76 9.01
N THR A 611 -27.00 10.87 10.35
CA THR A 611 -27.96 10.20 11.24
C THR A 611 -29.34 10.84 11.19
N ALA A 612 -29.44 12.16 10.98
CA ALA A 612 -30.71 12.84 10.69
C ALA A 612 -31.32 12.37 9.37
N PHE A 613 -30.53 12.25 8.29
CA PHE A 613 -30.99 11.65 7.04
C PHE A 613 -31.47 10.22 7.25
N VAL A 614 -30.67 9.36 7.89
CA VAL A 614 -31.00 7.95 8.11
C VAL A 614 -32.29 7.78 8.94
N ARG A 615 -32.47 8.55 10.02
CA ARG A 615 -33.72 8.59 10.79
C ARG A 615 -34.92 9.03 9.93
N SER A 616 -34.74 10.02 9.05
CA SER A 616 -35.81 10.49 8.14
C SER A 616 -36.27 9.42 7.13
N MET A 617 -35.44 8.42 6.83
CA MET A 617 -35.78 7.28 5.97
C MET A 617 -36.62 6.20 6.67
N GLY A 618 -36.69 6.22 8.00
CA GLY A 618 -37.57 5.37 8.80
C GLY A 618 -38.90 6.03 9.18
N ASP A 619 -38.92 7.34 9.42
CA ASP A 619 -40.14 8.07 9.79
C ASP A 619 -41.09 8.26 8.59
N ALA A 620 -42.24 7.60 8.61
CA ALA A 620 -43.27 7.66 7.58
C ALA A 620 -43.87 9.06 7.36
N ARG A 621 -43.75 9.97 8.32
CA ARG A 621 -44.25 11.36 8.24
C ARG A 621 -43.33 12.27 7.41
N GLN A 622 -42.11 11.84 7.10
CA GLN A 622 -41.11 12.65 6.42
C GLN A 622 -41.33 12.67 4.90
N SER A 623 -41.41 13.87 4.33
CA SER A 623 -41.65 14.05 2.89
C SER A 623 -40.44 13.62 2.04
N ARG A 624 -40.70 13.25 0.78
CA ARG A 624 -39.65 12.96 -0.22
C ARG A 624 -38.69 14.15 -0.40
N ALA A 625 -39.19 15.37 -0.28
CA ALA A 625 -38.39 16.59 -0.40
C ALA A 625 -37.43 16.78 0.80
N GLU A 626 -37.91 16.59 2.03
CA GLU A 626 -37.07 16.74 3.23
C GLU A 626 -36.04 15.61 3.33
N ARG A 627 -36.41 14.37 3.00
CA ARG A 627 -35.45 13.25 2.85
C ARG A 627 -34.35 13.58 1.83
N GLN A 628 -34.70 14.16 0.68
CA GLN A 628 -33.72 14.58 -0.35
C GLN A 628 -32.83 15.74 0.15
N ARG A 629 -33.38 16.69 0.92
CA ARG A 629 -32.63 17.80 1.51
C ARG A 629 -31.62 17.30 2.55
N LEU A 630 -32.06 16.46 3.49
CA LEU A 630 -31.20 15.86 4.51
C LEU A 630 -30.08 15.01 3.88
N PHE A 631 -30.39 14.25 2.81
CA PHE A 631 -29.37 13.51 2.05
C PHE A 631 -28.28 14.43 1.47
N LYS A 632 -28.67 15.57 0.86
CA LYS A 632 -27.72 16.54 0.32
C LYS A 632 -26.84 17.15 1.40
N LEU A 633 -27.43 17.54 2.54
CA LEU A 633 -26.68 18.06 3.70
C LEU A 633 -25.66 17.04 4.23
N ALA A 634 -26.04 15.77 4.35
CA ALA A 634 -25.13 14.69 4.73
C ALA A 634 -24.00 14.49 3.70
N ALA A 635 -24.30 14.51 2.40
CA ALA A 635 -23.32 14.34 1.34
C ALA A 635 -22.33 15.52 1.25
N GLU A 636 -22.82 16.75 1.44
CA GLU A 636 -22.00 17.96 1.50
C GLU A 636 -21.11 17.98 2.76
N LYS A 637 -21.65 17.60 3.93
CA LYS A 637 -20.87 17.43 5.17
C LYS A 637 -19.75 16.42 4.99
N HIS A 638 -20.07 15.22 4.50
CA HIS A 638 -19.10 14.16 4.31
C HIS A 638 -17.98 14.59 3.35
N GLN A 639 -18.32 15.20 2.21
CA GLN A 639 -17.33 15.74 1.27
C GLN A 639 -16.52 16.92 1.84
N HIS A 640 -17.08 17.73 2.74
CA HIS A 640 -16.32 18.74 3.47
C HIS A 640 -15.29 18.09 4.41
N MET A 641 -15.70 17.09 5.20
CA MET A 641 -14.79 16.35 6.10
C MET A 641 -13.66 15.65 5.32
N TYR A 642 -13.96 15.02 4.18
CA TYR A 642 -12.95 14.38 3.35
C TYR A 642 -11.86 15.37 2.87
N ARG A 643 -12.25 16.61 2.50
CA ARG A 643 -11.31 17.68 2.15
C ARG A 643 -10.50 18.15 3.37
N MET A 644 -11.12 18.23 4.55
CA MET A 644 -10.41 18.55 5.80
C MET A 644 -9.39 17.47 6.17
N ALA A 645 -9.71 16.18 5.99
CA ALA A 645 -8.76 15.08 6.19
C ALA A 645 -7.59 15.13 5.18
N MET A 646 -7.89 15.24 3.87
CA MET A 646 -6.88 15.38 2.82
C MET A 646 -5.92 16.56 3.03
N THR A 647 -6.39 17.66 3.66
CA THR A 647 -5.60 18.86 3.95
C THR A 647 -4.81 18.79 5.27
N GLY A 648 -4.73 17.61 5.91
CA GLY A 648 -4.00 17.44 7.17
C GLY A 648 -4.69 18.12 8.36
N ALA A 649 -5.97 18.43 8.21
CA ALA A 649 -6.82 19.01 9.25
C ALA A 649 -7.87 17.99 9.70
N GLY A 650 -7.52 16.71 9.85
CA GLY A 650 -8.40 15.70 10.44
C GLY A 650 -8.51 15.79 11.95
N ILE A 651 -8.88 14.67 12.58
CA ILE A 651 -9.05 14.51 14.03
C ILE A 651 -8.06 13.45 14.55
N ASP A 652 -8.15 12.26 13.98
CA ASP A 652 -7.64 11.03 14.60
C ASP A 652 -6.11 10.92 14.60
N ARG A 653 -5.40 11.24 13.50
CA ARG A 653 -3.92 11.24 13.54
C ARG A 653 -3.37 12.27 14.53
N HIS A 654 -4.09 13.37 14.75
CA HIS A 654 -3.67 14.39 15.72
C HIS A 654 -3.84 13.91 17.16
N LEU A 655 -5.01 13.36 17.53
CA LEU A 655 -5.26 12.83 18.87
C LEU A 655 -4.35 11.63 19.18
N PHE A 656 -4.10 10.73 18.21
CA PHE A 656 -3.10 9.67 18.29
C PHE A 656 -1.69 10.22 18.61
N CYS A 657 -1.22 11.25 17.90
CA CYS A 657 0.11 11.80 18.16
C CYS A 657 0.20 12.51 19.52
N LEU A 658 -0.87 13.14 19.99
CA LEU A 658 -0.94 13.72 21.34
C LEU A 658 -0.86 12.62 22.41
N TYR A 659 -1.52 11.47 22.22
CA TYR A 659 -1.40 10.31 23.10
C TYR A 659 0.01 9.71 23.11
N VAL A 660 0.66 9.55 21.96
CA VAL A 660 2.07 9.09 21.90
C VAL A 660 2.97 10.03 22.70
N VAL A 661 2.80 11.35 22.59
CA VAL A 661 3.50 12.34 23.42
C VAL A 661 3.14 12.21 24.92
N SER A 662 1.88 11.95 25.27
CA SER A 662 1.47 11.82 26.68
C SER A 662 2.11 10.60 27.33
N ARG A 663 2.16 9.45 26.64
CA ARG A 663 2.86 8.24 27.11
C ARG A 663 4.37 8.47 27.27
N TYR A 664 5.04 9.16 26.34
CA TYR A 664 6.46 9.54 26.47
C TYR A 664 6.74 10.47 27.66
N LEU A 665 5.74 11.23 28.14
CA LEU A 665 5.88 12.16 29.27
C LEU A 665 5.37 11.59 30.61
N GLY A 666 4.92 10.33 30.64
CA GLY A 666 4.28 9.72 31.82
C GLY A 666 2.93 10.34 32.19
N VAL A 667 2.29 11.07 31.26
CA VAL A 667 1.04 11.80 31.49
C VAL A 667 -0.14 10.96 31.03
N GLN A 668 -0.95 10.49 31.99
CA GLN A 668 -2.26 9.92 31.70
C GLN A 668 -3.28 11.04 31.41
N SER A 669 -4.29 10.72 30.60
CA SER A 669 -5.39 11.63 30.29
C SER A 669 -6.67 10.80 30.07
N PRO A 670 -7.72 10.97 30.90
CA PRO A 670 -8.97 10.23 30.74
C PRO A 670 -9.61 10.46 29.38
N PHE A 671 -9.56 11.70 28.86
CA PHE A 671 -10.01 12.04 27.52
C PHE A 671 -9.31 11.20 26.45
N LEU A 672 -7.97 11.19 26.40
CA LEU A 672 -7.24 10.43 25.38
C LEU A 672 -7.40 8.91 25.54
N ALA A 673 -7.56 8.42 26.77
CA ALA A 673 -7.85 7.01 27.02
C ALA A 673 -9.22 6.60 26.45
N GLN A 674 -10.26 7.41 26.66
CA GLN A 674 -11.60 7.13 26.16
C GLN A 674 -11.70 7.32 24.63
N VAL A 675 -11.13 8.39 24.07
CA VAL A 675 -11.07 8.64 22.61
C VAL A 675 -10.51 7.46 21.83
N LEU A 676 -9.53 6.75 22.39
CA LEU A 676 -8.79 5.68 21.73
C LEU A 676 -9.28 4.28 22.10
N SER A 677 -10.31 4.15 22.95
CA SER A 677 -10.94 2.87 23.29
C SER A 677 -12.20 2.55 22.48
N GLU A 678 -12.73 3.52 21.71
CA GLU A 678 -13.94 3.32 20.89
C GLU A 678 -13.64 2.42 19.66
N PRO A 679 -14.33 1.27 19.49
CA PRO A 679 -14.07 0.35 18.38
C PRO A 679 -14.65 0.87 17.05
N TRP A 680 -13.85 0.75 15.99
CA TRP A 680 -14.24 1.11 14.61
C TRP A 680 -15.09 0.01 13.97
N ARG A 681 -16.31 -0.19 14.49
CA ARG A 681 -17.28 -1.23 14.08
C ARG A 681 -17.66 -1.22 12.60
N LEU A 682 -17.43 -0.12 11.90
CA LEU A 682 -17.54 -0.08 10.44
C LEU A 682 -16.27 0.56 9.88
N SER A 683 -15.38 -0.27 9.32
CA SER A 683 -14.11 0.17 8.75
C SER A 683 -14.14 0.13 7.24
N THR A 684 -13.94 1.27 6.59
CA THR A 684 -14.22 1.45 5.17
C THR A 684 -13.04 2.03 4.39
N SER A 685 -12.91 1.65 3.12
CA SER A 685 -12.00 2.34 2.19
C SER A 685 -12.40 2.19 0.72
N GLN A 686 -12.24 3.28 -0.03
CA GLN A 686 -12.25 3.25 -1.50
C GLN A 686 -10.86 2.93 -2.04
N THR A 687 -10.76 1.97 -2.98
CA THR A 687 -9.57 1.84 -3.83
C THR A 687 -9.85 2.42 -5.23
N PRO A 688 -9.13 3.47 -5.68
CA PRO A 688 -9.36 4.08 -6.98
C PRO A 688 -8.78 3.23 -8.13
N GLN A 689 -9.56 3.10 -9.20
CA GLN A 689 -9.22 2.38 -10.43
C GLN A 689 -8.97 3.36 -11.60
N GLN A 690 -8.22 2.92 -12.60
CA GLN A 690 -7.69 3.73 -13.72
C GLN A 690 -6.80 4.91 -13.27
N GLN A 691 -6.01 4.70 -12.20
CA GLN A 691 -4.95 5.61 -11.78
C GLN A 691 -3.91 5.85 -12.89
N LEU A 692 -3.62 4.84 -13.71
CA LEU A 692 -2.64 4.89 -14.80
C LEU A 692 -3.21 5.15 -16.19
N LYS A 693 -4.52 4.91 -16.41
CA LYS A 693 -5.21 5.06 -17.71
C LYS A 693 -4.50 4.38 -18.89
N MET A 694 -3.91 3.21 -18.68
CA MET A 694 -3.16 2.47 -19.72
C MET A 694 -4.05 1.83 -20.80
N PHE A 695 -5.34 1.66 -20.51
CA PHE A 695 -6.37 1.24 -21.45
C PHE A 695 -7.70 1.89 -21.08
N ASP A 696 -8.63 1.89 -22.03
CA ASP A 696 -9.97 2.44 -21.86
C ASP A 696 -10.97 1.35 -21.44
N LEU A 697 -11.74 1.59 -20.38
CA LEU A 697 -12.78 0.67 -19.92
C LEU A 697 -14.05 0.76 -20.78
N ASP A 698 -14.31 1.89 -21.44
CA ASP A 698 -15.49 2.02 -22.30
C ASP A 698 -15.29 1.25 -23.62
N LYS A 699 -14.02 1.05 -24.03
CA LYS A 699 -13.64 0.17 -25.16
C LYS A 699 -13.45 -1.30 -24.74
N TYR A 700 -13.07 -1.57 -23.49
CA TYR A 700 -12.79 -2.91 -22.98
C TYR A 700 -13.52 -3.18 -21.65
N PRO A 701 -14.87 -3.19 -21.64
CA PRO A 701 -15.66 -3.26 -20.40
C PRO A 701 -15.39 -4.50 -19.57
N ASP A 702 -15.13 -5.64 -20.21
CA ASP A 702 -14.85 -6.91 -19.54
C ASP A 702 -13.50 -6.94 -18.80
N HIS A 703 -12.61 -6.00 -19.13
CA HIS A 703 -11.27 -5.85 -18.57
C HIS A 703 -11.28 -4.97 -17.31
N VAL A 704 -12.37 -5.02 -16.56
CA VAL A 704 -12.48 -4.48 -15.21
C VAL A 704 -11.91 -5.46 -14.18
N SER A 705 -11.17 -4.97 -13.18
CA SER A 705 -10.85 -5.74 -11.97
C SER A 705 -11.87 -5.39 -10.88
N THR A 706 -12.24 -6.36 -10.05
CA THR A 706 -13.10 -6.15 -8.86
C THR A 706 -12.41 -5.34 -7.76
N GLY A 707 -11.10 -5.15 -7.82
CA GLY A 707 -10.35 -4.48 -6.76
C GLY A 707 -9.90 -5.46 -5.68
N GLY A 708 -10.35 -5.29 -4.45
CA GLY A 708 -9.82 -6.01 -3.29
C GLY A 708 -10.44 -5.61 -1.96
N GLY A 709 -9.96 -6.20 -0.86
CA GLY A 709 -10.54 -6.03 0.47
C GLY A 709 -9.58 -6.39 1.62
N PHE A 710 -10.10 -6.39 2.84
CA PHE A 710 -9.39 -6.58 4.10
C PHE A 710 -10.34 -7.22 5.15
N GLY A 711 -9.80 -7.74 6.26
CA GLY A 711 -10.62 -8.28 7.37
C GLY A 711 -11.29 -7.18 8.22
N PRO A 712 -12.26 -7.54 9.08
CA PRO A 712 -12.84 -6.58 10.03
C PRO A 712 -11.79 -6.14 11.07
N VAL A 713 -11.84 -4.86 11.48
CA VAL A 713 -10.87 -4.28 12.44
C VAL A 713 -11.35 -4.29 13.89
N ALA A 714 -12.58 -4.73 14.12
CA ALA A 714 -13.20 -4.93 15.42
C ALA A 714 -13.99 -6.25 15.34
N ASP A 715 -13.99 -7.03 16.42
CA ASP A 715 -14.60 -8.36 16.41
C ASP A 715 -16.12 -8.30 16.23
N ASP A 716 -16.75 -7.25 16.75
CA ASP A 716 -18.18 -6.94 16.64
C ASP A 716 -18.52 -6.01 15.45
N GLY A 717 -17.70 -6.04 14.39
CA GLY A 717 -17.75 -5.08 13.29
C GLY A 717 -17.50 -5.64 11.89
N TYR A 718 -17.54 -4.72 10.93
CA TYR A 718 -17.41 -4.98 9.49
C TYR A 718 -16.19 -4.29 8.87
N GLY A 719 -15.48 -4.99 8.00
CA GLY A 719 -14.60 -4.39 7.00
C GLY A 719 -15.37 -4.23 5.69
N VAL A 720 -15.29 -3.05 5.05
CA VAL A 720 -15.95 -2.78 3.75
C VAL A 720 -15.02 -2.03 2.81
N SER A 721 -14.54 -2.70 1.76
CA SER A 721 -13.95 -1.99 0.63
C SER A 721 -14.93 -1.85 -0.53
N TYR A 722 -14.85 -0.75 -1.26
CA TYR A 722 -15.62 -0.53 -2.48
C TYR A 722 -14.77 0.07 -3.60
N ILE A 723 -14.99 -0.42 -4.82
CA ILE A 723 -14.28 0.01 -6.03
C ILE A 723 -15.31 0.42 -7.08
N ILE A 724 -15.11 1.60 -7.66
CA ILE A 724 -16.05 2.24 -8.59
C ILE A 724 -15.52 2.15 -10.02
N ALA A 725 -16.04 1.20 -10.77
CA ALA A 725 -15.54 0.76 -12.06
C ALA A 725 -16.38 1.26 -13.25
N GLY A 726 -15.71 1.79 -14.29
CA GLY A 726 -16.39 2.46 -15.41
C GLY A 726 -17.35 3.54 -14.90
N GLU A 727 -18.39 3.89 -15.66
CA GLU A 727 -19.46 4.76 -15.14
C GLU A 727 -20.64 3.99 -14.50
N ASN A 728 -20.72 2.66 -14.66
CA ASN A 728 -21.92 1.87 -14.37
C ASN A 728 -21.77 0.74 -13.32
N LEU A 729 -20.56 0.39 -12.88
CA LEU A 729 -20.32 -0.71 -11.95
C LEU A 729 -19.72 -0.23 -10.62
N ILE A 730 -20.21 -0.77 -9.51
CA ILE A 730 -19.57 -0.68 -8.19
C ILE A 730 -19.38 -2.11 -7.70
N THR A 731 -18.22 -2.40 -7.10
CA THR A 731 -17.95 -3.70 -6.46
C THR A 731 -17.74 -3.49 -4.97
N PHE A 732 -18.25 -4.42 -4.18
CA PHE A 732 -18.20 -4.38 -2.71
C PHE A 732 -17.51 -5.63 -2.18
N HIS A 733 -16.64 -5.44 -1.21
CA HIS A 733 -15.97 -6.48 -0.45
C HIS A 733 -16.28 -6.27 1.04
N ILE A 734 -17.28 -7.00 1.56
CA ILE A 734 -17.70 -6.93 2.96
C ILE A 734 -17.11 -8.13 3.71
N SER A 735 -16.52 -7.90 4.88
CA SER A 735 -16.00 -8.92 5.79
C SER A 735 -16.52 -8.72 7.21
N SER A 736 -16.69 -9.80 7.96
CA SER A 736 -17.08 -9.80 9.38
C SER A 736 -16.62 -11.09 10.07
N LYS A 737 -17.01 -11.34 11.32
CA LYS A 737 -16.71 -12.59 12.04
C LYS A 737 -17.97 -13.40 12.35
N TYR A 738 -17.86 -14.73 12.29
CA TYR A 738 -18.93 -15.67 12.65
C TYR A 738 -19.12 -15.76 14.18
N SER A 739 -18.07 -15.53 14.95
CA SER A 739 -18.04 -15.54 16.41
C SER A 739 -18.82 -14.38 17.05
N SER A 740 -19.00 -13.27 16.34
CA SER A 740 -19.74 -12.11 16.85
C SER A 740 -21.25 -12.27 16.61
N PRO A 741 -22.09 -12.35 17.67
CA PRO A 741 -23.53 -12.45 17.49
C PRO A 741 -24.09 -11.17 16.86
N GLU A 742 -23.52 -10.00 17.15
CA GLU A 742 -23.96 -8.73 16.56
C GLU A 742 -23.89 -8.76 15.03
N THR A 743 -22.83 -9.34 14.44
CA THR A 743 -22.64 -9.41 12.99
C THR A 743 -23.43 -10.53 12.30
N VAL A 744 -23.96 -11.52 13.06
CA VAL A 744 -24.46 -12.82 12.54
C VAL A 744 -25.93 -13.12 12.88
N ARG A 745 -26.52 -12.43 13.85
CA ARG A 745 -27.92 -12.64 14.29
C ARG A 745 -28.93 -12.31 13.18
N ALA A 746 -30.13 -12.89 13.13
CA ALA A 746 -30.54 -14.30 13.25
C ALA A 746 -31.90 -14.42 12.53
N GLU A 747 -32.40 -15.62 12.27
CA GLU A 747 -33.74 -15.79 11.66
C GLU A 747 -34.87 -15.44 12.64
N ALA A 748 -35.72 -14.48 12.28
CA ALA A 748 -37.00 -14.21 12.96
C ALA A 748 -37.97 -13.48 12.02
N GLY A 749 -38.94 -14.21 11.45
CA GLY A 749 -40.03 -13.65 10.64
C GLY A 749 -39.67 -13.38 9.17
N GLY A 750 -40.09 -14.26 8.27
CA GLY A 750 -40.02 -14.02 6.83
C GLY A 750 -41.02 -12.94 6.39
N TRP A 751 -40.56 -11.93 5.66
CA TRP A 751 -41.42 -10.87 5.11
C TRP A 751 -42.16 -11.35 3.87
N GLY A 752 -43.26 -12.06 4.09
CA GLY A 752 -44.26 -12.37 3.05
C GLY A 752 -44.89 -11.10 2.47
N SER A 753 -45.38 -11.20 1.24
CA SER A 753 -46.02 -10.08 0.52
C SER A 753 -47.28 -9.57 1.24
N PRO A 754 -47.60 -8.27 1.16
CA PRO A 754 -48.75 -7.71 1.84
C PRO A 754 -50.08 -8.11 1.18
N GLY A 755 -50.94 -8.82 1.92
CA GLY A 755 -52.39 -8.75 1.72
C GLY A 755 -53.14 -10.05 1.46
N ARG A 756 -53.58 -10.71 2.53
CA ARG A 756 -55.00 -10.96 2.89
C ARG A 756 -55.03 -11.33 4.38
N GLY A 757 -56.17 -11.15 5.05
CA GLY A 757 -56.26 -11.29 6.50
C GLY A 757 -57.25 -12.37 6.93
N GLU A 758 -57.26 -12.67 8.23
CA GLU A 758 -58.42 -13.18 8.95
C GLU A 758 -58.25 -12.95 10.47
N LEU A 759 -59.30 -13.22 11.26
CA LEU A 759 -59.34 -12.95 12.70
C LEU A 759 -58.80 -14.15 13.52
N GLY A 760 -58.16 -13.86 14.66
CA GLY A 760 -57.78 -14.90 15.64
C GLY A 760 -57.48 -14.29 17.03
N SER A 761 -58.05 -14.88 18.08
CA SER A 761 -57.93 -14.42 19.47
C SER A 761 -56.75 -15.10 20.22
N PRO A 762 -56.21 -14.49 21.30
CA PRO A 762 -55.01 -15.01 21.98
C PRO A 762 -55.31 -16.09 23.02
N GLN A 763 -54.31 -16.95 23.31
CA GLN A 763 -54.26 -17.79 24.50
C GLN A 763 -52.89 -17.67 25.20
N LEU A 764 -52.89 -17.83 26.52
CA LEU A 764 -51.70 -17.80 27.37
C LEU A 764 -51.11 -19.21 27.52
N GLY A 765 -49.78 -19.30 27.62
CA GLY A 765 -49.05 -20.45 28.15
C GLY A 765 -47.85 -19.95 28.97
N LYS A 766 -47.57 -20.57 30.11
CA LYS A 766 -46.40 -20.30 30.95
C LYS A 766 -45.40 -21.46 30.83
N ASP A 767 -44.10 -21.20 31.00
CA ASP A 767 -43.38 -21.50 32.25
C ASP A 767 -41.86 -21.23 32.13
N SER A 768 -41.10 -21.50 33.19
CA SER A 768 -39.75 -20.94 33.47
C SER A 768 -38.55 -21.77 32.95
N PRO A 769 -37.33 -21.20 32.91
CA PRO A 769 -36.27 -21.68 32.01
C PRO A 769 -35.22 -22.63 32.65
N VAL A 770 -34.54 -23.37 31.78
CA VAL A 770 -33.25 -24.05 32.04
C VAL A 770 -32.28 -23.70 30.90
N PRO A 771 -31.02 -23.31 31.15
CA PRO A 771 -30.08 -22.92 30.10
C PRO A 771 -29.46 -24.15 29.41
N PRO A 772 -29.56 -24.29 28.08
CA PRO A 772 -28.84 -25.33 27.34
C PRO A 772 -27.37 -24.96 27.16
N GLN A 773 -26.51 -25.97 27.09
CA GLN A 773 -25.09 -25.83 26.77
C GLN A 773 -24.90 -25.49 25.28
N LEU A 774 -23.87 -24.71 24.94
CA LEU A 774 -23.55 -24.36 23.56
C LEU A 774 -23.04 -25.58 22.77
N PRO A 775 -23.65 -25.94 21.63
CA PRO A 775 -23.10 -26.95 20.74
C PRO A 775 -21.93 -26.36 19.93
N HIS A 776 -20.84 -27.12 19.78
CA HIS A 776 -19.82 -26.82 18.78
C HIS A 776 -20.33 -27.14 17.38
N GLY A 777 -20.10 -26.24 16.42
CA GLY A 777 -20.45 -26.43 15.01
C GLY A 777 -21.81 -25.84 14.63
N ALA A 778 -21.83 -24.54 14.35
CA ALA A 778 -22.93 -23.94 13.58
C ALA A 778 -22.64 -24.18 12.09
N GLU A 779 -23.59 -24.80 11.37
CA GLU A 779 -23.47 -24.93 9.90
C GLU A 779 -23.62 -23.56 9.22
N PRO A 780 -22.83 -23.25 8.18
CA PRO A 780 -22.89 -21.97 7.50
C PRO A 780 -24.16 -21.85 6.62
N LEU A 781 -25.00 -20.85 6.92
CA LEU A 781 -26.27 -20.56 6.22
C LEU A 781 -26.12 -20.51 4.68
N PRO A 782 -27.12 -20.96 3.88
CA PRO A 782 -27.06 -20.96 2.42
C PRO A 782 -26.75 -19.58 1.78
N SER A 783 -26.10 -19.58 0.61
CA SER A 783 -25.65 -18.37 -0.11
C SER A 783 -26.75 -17.33 -0.32
N GLY A 784 -27.95 -17.76 -0.72
CA GLY A 784 -29.10 -16.88 -0.93
C GLY A 784 -29.55 -16.15 0.35
N GLN A 785 -29.48 -16.81 1.52
CA GLN A 785 -29.76 -16.17 2.80
C GLN A 785 -28.65 -15.18 3.21
N ARG A 786 -27.37 -15.48 2.91
CA ARG A 786 -26.26 -14.54 3.13
C ARG A 786 -26.44 -13.27 2.29
N ARG A 787 -26.75 -13.41 0.99
CA ARG A 787 -27.06 -12.26 0.11
C ARG A 787 -28.27 -11.45 0.58
N ALA A 788 -29.31 -12.09 1.13
CA ALA A 788 -30.47 -11.38 1.70
C ALA A 788 -30.11 -10.45 2.88
N ARG A 789 -28.97 -10.66 3.55
CA ARG A 789 -28.47 -9.80 4.65
C ARG A 789 -27.47 -8.73 4.20
N ALA A 790 -26.77 -8.94 3.09
CA ALA A 790 -26.05 -7.87 2.38
C ALA A 790 -27.00 -6.97 1.55
N ALA A 791 -28.20 -7.46 1.25
CA ALA A 791 -29.22 -6.76 0.48
C ALA A 791 -29.63 -5.36 0.98
N PRO A 792 -29.56 -4.94 2.26
CA PRO A 792 -29.94 -3.59 2.67
C PRO A 792 -29.28 -2.47 1.85
N LEU A 793 -28.09 -2.70 1.29
CA LEU A 793 -27.40 -1.78 0.40
C LEU A 793 -28.13 -1.56 -0.95
N CYS A 794 -28.73 -2.58 -1.57
CA CYS A 794 -29.33 -2.42 -2.91
C CYS A 794 -30.64 -1.60 -2.86
N PRO A 795 -31.68 -1.97 -2.08
CA PRO A 795 -32.77 -1.09 -1.68
C PRO A 795 -32.35 0.26 -1.08
N ALA A 796 -31.29 0.38 -0.26
CA ALA A 796 -30.84 1.70 0.21
C ALA A 796 -30.37 2.59 -0.96
N ALA A 797 -29.51 2.07 -1.82
CA ALA A 797 -28.98 2.78 -2.99
C ALA A 797 -30.08 3.11 -4.02
N SER A 798 -31.00 2.17 -4.29
CA SER A 798 -32.15 2.41 -5.20
C SER A 798 -33.19 3.38 -4.60
N GLN A 799 -33.40 3.40 -3.28
CA GLN A 799 -34.22 4.42 -2.61
C GLN A 799 -33.52 5.79 -2.64
N LEU A 800 -32.21 5.85 -2.42
CA LEU A 800 -31.42 7.08 -2.53
C LEU A 800 -31.49 7.70 -3.93
N LEU A 801 -31.41 6.90 -4.99
CA LEU A 801 -31.65 7.39 -6.35
C LEU A 801 -33.08 7.88 -6.56
N SER A 802 -34.10 7.23 -5.97
CA SER A 802 -35.48 7.71 -6.09
C SER A 802 -35.67 9.07 -5.41
N LEU A 803 -34.87 9.41 -4.40
CA LEU A 803 -34.78 10.79 -3.90
C LEU A 803 -34.01 11.71 -4.88
N GLY A 804 -32.96 11.21 -5.53
CA GLY A 804 -32.09 11.99 -6.43
C GLY A 804 -32.66 12.35 -7.81
N THR A 805 -33.56 11.53 -8.39
CA THR A 805 -34.06 11.74 -9.76
C THR A 805 -35.25 12.72 -9.83
N PRO A 806 -35.25 13.72 -10.74
CA PRO A 806 -36.48 14.45 -11.10
C PRO A 806 -37.50 13.50 -11.75
N THR A 807 -38.79 13.85 -11.63
CA THR A 807 -39.94 12.99 -11.99
C THR A 807 -39.87 12.46 -13.43
N THR A 808 -39.38 13.27 -14.37
CA THR A 808 -39.23 12.92 -15.79
C THR A 808 -38.32 11.72 -16.04
N ILE A 809 -37.35 11.45 -15.17
CA ILE A 809 -36.43 10.30 -15.31
C ILE A 809 -37.09 9.00 -14.82
N GLN A 810 -38.07 9.07 -13.90
CA GLN A 810 -38.78 7.88 -13.44
C GLN A 810 -39.63 7.24 -14.55
N ALA A 811 -40.14 8.03 -15.51
CA ALA A 811 -40.88 7.53 -16.67
C ALA A 811 -40.04 6.58 -17.54
N HIS A 812 -38.75 6.86 -17.73
CA HIS A 812 -37.85 5.97 -18.48
C HIS A 812 -37.65 4.62 -17.79
N ARG A 813 -37.75 4.54 -16.46
CA ARG A 813 -37.67 3.28 -15.71
C ARG A 813 -38.92 2.40 -15.90
N ALA A 814 -40.07 2.99 -16.23
CA ALA A 814 -41.28 2.24 -16.57
C ALA A 814 -41.26 1.75 -18.03
N ALA A 815 -40.71 2.53 -18.96
CA ALA A 815 -40.64 2.18 -20.38
C ALA A 815 -39.73 0.96 -20.68
N CYS A 816 -38.75 0.67 -19.81
CA CYS A 816 -37.84 -0.47 -19.98
C CYS A 816 -38.34 -1.78 -19.34
N ALA A 817 -39.59 -1.85 -18.86
CA ALA A 817 -40.17 -3.01 -18.19
C ALA A 817 -41.28 -3.67 -19.02
N GLY A 818 -40.91 -4.20 -20.20
CA GLY A 818 -41.77 -5.05 -21.04
C GLY A 818 -41.42 -6.54 -20.89
N PRO A 819 -42.38 -7.48 -21.04
CA PRO A 819 -42.14 -8.90 -20.80
C PRO A 819 -41.33 -9.56 -21.93
N ALA A 820 -40.41 -10.45 -21.55
CA ALA A 820 -39.63 -11.26 -22.49
C ALA A 820 -40.39 -12.53 -22.91
N GLY A 821 -40.29 -12.91 -24.19
CA GLY A 821 -40.77 -14.21 -24.68
C GLY A 821 -40.51 -14.45 -26.17
N GLY A 822 -40.15 -15.69 -26.51
CA GLY A 822 -40.38 -16.25 -27.85
C GLY A 822 -39.26 -16.24 -28.90
N ALA A 823 -38.23 -17.07 -28.71
CA ALA A 823 -37.54 -17.88 -29.75
C ALA A 823 -36.81 -17.19 -30.95
N PRO A 824 -35.85 -17.88 -31.62
CA PRO A 824 -34.96 -17.28 -32.62
C PRO A 824 -35.37 -17.53 -34.09
N ARG A 825 -34.76 -16.77 -35.03
CA ARG A 825 -34.60 -17.15 -36.44
C ARG A 825 -33.28 -16.64 -37.03
N ASP A 826 -32.75 -17.40 -37.98
CA ASP A 826 -31.46 -17.22 -38.66
C ASP A 826 -31.50 -16.29 -39.90
N THR A 827 -30.31 -16.17 -40.52
CA THR A 827 -30.00 -15.90 -41.94
C THR A 827 -29.62 -14.47 -42.38
N GLY A 828 -28.50 -14.40 -43.12
CA GLY A 828 -28.12 -13.33 -44.05
C GLY A 828 -27.55 -12.03 -43.44
N GLY A 829 -26.69 -11.27 -44.13
CA GLY A 829 -26.02 -11.58 -45.40
C GLY A 829 -25.66 -10.36 -46.25
N TYR A 830 -24.37 -9.98 -46.25
CA TYR A 830 -23.68 -9.12 -47.26
C TYR A 830 -24.05 -7.63 -47.45
N GLN A 831 -23.00 -6.79 -47.35
CA GLN A 831 -22.60 -5.63 -48.18
C GLN A 831 -23.64 -4.64 -48.78
N GLY A 832 -23.36 -3.33 -48.69
CA GLY A 832 -23.91 -2.36 -49.65
C GLY A 832 -23.80 -0.86 -49.32
N LEU A 833 -22.67 -0.23 -49.70
CA LEU A 833 -22.43 1.20 -50.00
C LEU A 833 -23.60 2.23 -49.97
N GLY A 834 -23.37 3.43 -49.42
CA GLY A 834 -24.03 4.66 -49.93
C GLY A 834 -24.21 5.86 -49.00
N GLY A 835 -23.52 6.99 -49.30
CA GLY A 835 -24.03 8.37 -49.22
C GLY A 835 -24.50 8.99 -47.88
N SER A 836 -23.76 9.99 -47.40
CA SER A 836 -24.30 11.08 -46.55
C SER A 836 -25.24 11.99 -47.37
N PRO A 837 -26.16 12.76 -46.74
CA PRO A 837 -25.77 14.06 -46.17
C PRO A 837 -26.31 14.33 -44.75
N GLU A 838 -26.02 15.53 -44.25
CA GLU A 838 -26.14 15.96 -42.85
C GLU A 838 -27.57 16.38 -42.43
N LEU A 839 -27.85 16.37 -41.12
CA LEU A 839 -28.37 17.56 -40.39
C LEU A 839 -28.37 17.37 -38.85
N LEU A 840 -27.82 18.36 -38.14
CA LEU A 840 -28.06 18.73 -36.73
C LEU A 840 -28.00 17.64 -35.62
N GLY A 841 -26.78 17.35 -35.15
CA GLY A 841 -26.53 16.76 -33.83
C GLY A 841 -25.93 17.76 -32.84
N VAL A 842 -26.58 18.04 -31.71
CA VAL A 842 -26.08 18.98 -30.68
C VAL A 842 -25.14 18.25 -29.71
N THR A 843 -23.82 18.44 -29.86
CA THR A 843 -22.79 17.86 -29.00
C THR A 843 -22.41 18.79 -27.84
N GLY A 844 -22.58 18.33 -26.58
CA GLY A 844 -22.24 19.10 -25.37
C GLY A 844 -20.90 18.69 -24.73
N ASP A 845 -19.83 19.38 -25.11
CA ASP A 845 -18.47 19.45 -24.53
C ASP A 845 -18.02 18.42 -23.46
N THR A 846 -17.04 17.59 -23.87
CA THR A 846 -15.96 17.15 -22.98
C THR A 846 -14.82 18.17 -22.96
N GLY A 847 -14.29 18.52 -21.78
CA GLY A 847 -13.09 19.36 -21.67
C GLY A 847 -12.22 19.01 -20.46
N TRP A 848 -10.88 19.13 -20.48
CA TRP A 848 -9.99 19.75 -21.48
C TRP A 848 -8.64 19.01 -21.53
N ALA A 849 -8.18 18.57 -22.71
CA ALA A 849 -6.84 17.95 -22.86
C ALA A 849 -6.25 17.92 -24.30
N GLN A 850 -6.31 19.01 -25.06
CA GLN A 850 -5.53 19.29 -26.28
C GLN A 850 -5.81 20.75 -26.71
N GLY A 851 -4.91 21.53 -27.29
CA GLY A 851 -3.46 21.40 -27.49
C GLY A 851 -2.93 22.69 -28.15
N LEU A 852 -1.62 22.95 -28.13
CA LEU A 852 -0.93 23.89 -29.05
C LEU A 852 0.59 23.86 -28.80
N GLY A 853 1.38 24.13 -29.84
CA GLY A 853 2.83 24.26 -29.75
C GLY A 853 3.42 24.91 -31.00
N GLY A 854 4.60 25.53 -30.86
CA GLY A 854 5.30 26.22 -31.95
C GLY A 854 4.80 27.64 -32.20
N GLY A 855 5.63 28.64 -31.88
CA GLY A 855 5.32 30.06 -32.15
C GLY A 855 6.12 31.00 -31.26
N SER A 856 6.95 31.86 -31.86
CA SER A 856 7.74 32.93 -31.21
C SER A 856 8.29 33.88 -32.29
N PRO A 857 8.61 35.14 -31.97
CA PRO A 857 8.05 36.02 -30.93
C PRO A 857 7.55 37.36 -31.52
N GLY A 858 6.90 38.19 -30.70
CA GLY A 858 6.49 39.56 -31.06
C GLY A 858 6.77 40.57 -29.93
N LEU A 859 7.23 41.77 -30.28
CA LEU A 859 7.67 42.82 -29.36
C LEU A 859 6.50 43.63 -28.78
N GLY A 860 6.65 44.19 -27.57
CA GLY A 860 5.69 45.15 -26.98
C GLY A 860 5.99 45.55 -25.53
N CYS A 861 6.38 46.81 -25.31
CA CYS A 861 6.66 47.47 -24.01
C CYS A 861 6.49 49.01 -24.23
N PRO A 862 6.29 49.91 -23.23
CA PRO A 862 6.11 49.74 -21.77
C PRO A 862 4.59 49.69 -21.41
N SER A 863 3.93 50.34 -20.43
CA SER A 863 4.19 51.37 -19.39
C SER A 863 3.01 51.34 -18.36
N LEU A 864 2.89 52.08 -17.23
CA LEU A 864 3.73 52.90 -16.34
C LEU A 864 2.96 53.13 -15.00
N CYS A 865 3.57 53.77 -13.99
CA CYS A 865 2.91 54.47 -12.85
C CYS A 865 2.06 53.65 -11.83
N THR A 866 1.76 54.09 -10.59
CA THR A 866 2.54 54.74 -9.48
C THR A 866 1.73 54.63 -8.15
N GLY A 867 2.36 54.90 -6.99
CA GLY A 867 1.72 55.02 -5.65
C GLY A 867 2.00 53.82 -4.74
N GLN A 868 2.74 53.89 -3.62
CA GLN A 868 2.76 54.78 -2.42
C GLN A 868 1.61 54.54 -1.42
N GLY A 869 1.96 54.33 -0.13
CA GLY A 869 1.05 54.21 1.02
C GLY A 869 1.73 53.65 2.27
N THR A 870 1.68 54.37 3.40
CA THR A 870 2.40 54.09 4.69
C THR A 870 1.59 54.67 5.88
N ALA A 871 1.93 54.60 7.18
CA ALA A 871 3.13 54.13 7.90
C ALA A 871 2.82 53.70 9.37
N GLY A 872 3.74 52.96 10.01
CA GLY A 872 3.93 52.93 11.48
C GLY A 872 3.05 51.99 12.33
N TRP A 873 3.26 51.82 13.65
CA TRP A 873 4.42 51.27 14.43
C TRP A 873 4.11 51.32 15.96
N GLY A 874 4.33 50.24 16.74
CA GLY A 874 4.27 50.18 18.23
C GLY A 874 4.32 48.72 18.79
N ARG A 875 4.69 48.31 20.04
CA ARG A 875 5.09 48.89 21.36
C ARG A 875 3.95 49.26 22.35
N GLN A 876 3.90 48.90 23.67
CA GLN A 876 4.57 47.95 24.63
C GLN A 876 3.56 47.59 25.77
N GLY A 877 3.73 46.70 26.78
CA GLY A 877 4.74 45.66 27.14
C GLY A 877 4.69 45.22 28.64
N TRP A 878 4.95 43.93 28.96
CA TRP A 878 5.03 43.28 30.33
C TRP A 878 3.66 43.15 31.09
N ALA A 879 3.44 42.46 32.25
CA ALA A 879 4.30 41.79 33.27
C ALA A 879 3.59 40.57 33.99
N PRO A 880 4.30 39.68 34.75
CA PRO A 880 3.78 38.61 35.66
C PRO A 880 3.66 39.08 37.15
N PRO A 881 3.41 38.30 38.25
CA PRO A 881 3.37 36.82 38.55
C PRO A 881 2.03 36.39 39.29
N PRO A 882 1.85 35.43 40.27
CA PRO A 882 2.70 34.39 40.93
C PRO A 882 2.13 32.92 41.02
N LEU A 883 1.71 32.40 42.21
CA LEU A 883 1.78 30.95 42.60
C LEU A 883 0.70 30.46 43.63
N GLY A 884 0.43 29.13 43.70
CA GLY A 884 -0.29 28.47 44.82
C GLY A 884 -0.63 26.95 44.72
N THR A 885 0.08 26.11 45.50
CA THR A 885 -0.29 24.83 46.21
C THR A 885 -1.07 23.61 45.60
N THR A 886 -0.77 22.42 46.16
CA THR A 886 -1.41 21.06 46.06
C THR A 886 -1.79 20.59 47.51
N PRO A 887 -2.34 19.38 47.88
CA PRO A 887 -2.49 18.04 47.23
C PRO A 887 -3.90 17.40 47.50
N PRO A 888 -4.15 16.08 47.79
CA PRO A 888 -3.55 14.78 47.37
C PRO A 888 -4.56 13.91 46.56
N ALA A 889 -4.50 12.55 46.62
CA ALA A 889 -5.25 11.61 45.75
C ALA A 889 -5.73 10.33 46.47
N ASP A 890 -6.64 9.54 45.87
CA ASP A 890 -6.85 8.10 46.21
C ASP A 890 -7.71 7.30 45.17
N GLY A 891 -7.68 5.95 45.23
CA GLY A 891 -8.88 5.10 44.97
C GLY A 891 -9.19 4.40 43.61
N GLY A 892 -8.46 3.35 43.23
CA GLY A 892 -8.98 2.00 42.81
C GLY A 892 -9.95 1.72 41.62
N ALA A 893 -9.57 0.72 40.79
CA ALA A 893 -10.40 -0.16 39.90
C ALA A 893 -11.20 0.46 38.71
N GLY A 894 -11.51 -0.27 37.62
CA GLY A 894 -11.06 -1.61 37.21
C GLY A 894 -12.02 -2.33 36.22
N ALA A 895 -11.80 -2.18 34.90
CA ALA A 895 -12.49 -2.96 33.84
C ALA A 895 -11.65 -2.96 32.54
N ALA A 896 -11.77 -3.99 31.68
CA ALA A 896 -10.86 -4.20 30.55
C ALA A 896 -11.55 -4.61 29.24
N THR A 897 -11.09 -4.06 28.11
CA THR A 897 -11.17 -4.61 26.75
C THR A 897 -10.13 -3.96 25.83
N GLY A 898 -9.45 -4.74 24.99
CA GLY A 898 -8.92 -4.29 23.69
C GLY A 898 -7.58 -3.55 23.60
N LEU A 899 -6.84 -3.27 24.69
CA LEU A 899 -5.61 -2.44 24.61
C LEU A 899 -4.47 -2.79 25.57
N GLU A 900 -4.29 -4.08 25.90
CA GLU A 900 -3.16 -4.55 26.75
C GLU A 900 -1.93 -4.99 25.94
N ALA A 901 -0.96 -4.07 25.78
CA ALA A 901 0.42 -4.39 25.38
C ALA A 901 1.44 -3.33 25.88
N PHE A 902 1.18 -2.70 27.04
CA PHE A 902 2.03 -1.67 27.63
C PHE A 902 2.06 -1.78 29.17
N ARG A 903 2.83 -2.73 29.70
CA ARG A 903 3.19 -2.79 31.13
C ARG A 903 4.68 -2.45 31.31
N GLU A 904 5.06 -2.08 32.52
CA GLU A 904 6.24 -1.26 32.81
C GLU A 904 7.48 -2.09 33.16
N GLU A 905 8.62 -1.74 32.56
CA GLU A 905 9.94 -1.82 33.20
C GLU A 905 10.75 -0.55 32.90
N HIS A 906 11.63 -0.14 33.81
CA HIS A 906 12.39 1.11 33.71
C HIS A 906 13.69 0.92 32.91
N PRO A 907 13.97 1.73 31.88
CA PRO A 907 15.31 1.80 31.31
C PRO A 907 16.24 2.63 32.22
N PRO A 908 17.42 2.11 32.63
CA PRO A 908 18.43 2.93 33.31
C PRO A 908 18.97 4.01 32.36
N GLY A 909 18.90 5.27 32.79
CA GLY A 909 19.22 6.42 31.94
C GLY A 909 20.72 6.61 31.71
N HIS A 910 21.14 6.67 30.44
CA HIS A 910 22.48 7.13 30.08
C HIS A 910 22.46 8.54 29.46
N ALA A 911 22.84 9.53 30.27
CA ALA A 911 23.24 10.83 29.76
C ALA A 911 24.51 10.68 28.90
N GLY A 912 24.46 11.13 27.65
CA GLY A 912 25.53 10.88 26.68
C GLY A 912 26.72 11.85 26.77
N ARG A 913 27.87 11.42 26.24
CA ARG A 913 28.96 12.32 25.81
C ARG A 913 29.53 11.87 24.47
N ARG A 914 29.67 12.83 23.53
CA ARG A 914 30.55 12.71 22.36
C ARG A 914 31.72 13.68 22.53
N ARG A 915 32.96 13.19 22.51
CA ARG A 915 34.06 13.72 21.68
C ARG A 915 35.32 12.86 21.82
N ALA A 916 36.15 12.91 20.79
CA ALA A 916 37.34 12.09 20.63
C ALA A 916 38.57 12.67 21.35
N LEU A 917 39.61 11.84 21.50
CA LEU A 917 41.00 12.23 21.22
C LEU A 917 41.84 11.01 20.81
N ARG A 918 43.13 11.23 20.51
CA ARG A 918 44.06 10.25 19.91
C ARG A 918 45.23 9.92 20.85
N ARG A 919 45.85 8.76 20.54
CA ARG A 919 47.29 8.42 20.72
C ARG A 919 47.83 8.07 22.13
N ALA A 920 48.25 6.80 22.21
CA ALA A 920 49.65 6.35 22.33
C ALA A 920 50.21 5.93 23.71
N SER A 921 50.97 4.81 23.65
CA SER A 921 51.99 4.34 24.61
C SER A 921 51.49 3.89 26.00
N GLN A 922 52.14 2.94 26.70
CA GLN A 922 53.26 2.05 26.30
C GLN A 922 53.15 0.69 27.04
N GLU A 923 54.26 -0.07 27.06
CA GLU A 923 54.48 -1.34 27.76
C GLU A 923 53.76 -2.58 27.18
N GLY A 924 54.39 -3.75 27.03
CA GLY A 924 55.83 -4.05 27.18
C GLY A 924 56.08 -5.48 27.66
N GLY A 925 56.54 -6.38 26.79
CA GLY A 925 56.87 -7.77 27.18
C GLY A 925 57.01 -8.74 26.01
N GLU A 926 58.19 -8.82 25.39
CA GLU A 926 58.55 -9.85 24.40
C GLU A 926 59.60 -10.79 25.00
N VAL A 927 59.36 -12.09 24.95
CA VAL A 927 60.40 -13.13 25.12
C VAL A 927 60.20 -14.21 24.07
N ARG A 928 61.27 -14.57 23.35
CA ARG A 928 61.29 -15.68 22.37
C ARG A 928 62.08 -16.85 22.93
N GLY A 929 61.64 -18.08 22.62
CA GLY A 929 62.43 -19.31 22.76
C GLY A 929 62.20 -20.23 21.55
N ARG A 930 63.25 -20.87 21.02
CA ARG A 930 63.18 -21.81 19.89
C ARG A 930 63.45 -23.24 20.36
N GLY A 931 62.75 -24.24 19.79
CA GLY A 931 63.05 -25.66 20.01
C GLY A 931 62.39 -26.60 18.96
N ARG A 932 63.22 -27.44 18.33
CA ARG A 932 62.95 -28.58 17.43
C ARG A 932 64.26 -29.41 17.39
N PRO A 933 64.31 -30.74 17.14
CA PRO A 933 63.68 -31.39 15.97
C PRO A 933 63.31 -32.91 16.08
N ARG A 934 62.79 -33.50 14.97
CA ARG A 934 62.82 -34.94 14.51
C ARG A 934 62.16 -36.03 15.41
N VAL A 935 61.25 -36.94 14.97
CA VAL A 935 61.15 -37.85 13.78
C VAL A 935 62.21 -38.97 13.84
N PRO A 936 61.86 -40.29 13.91
CA PRO A 936 61.20 -41.04 12.80
C PRO A 936 60.26 -42.24 13.16
N THR A 937 59.59 -42.81 12.12
CA THR A 937 59.13 -44.22 11.90
C THR A 937 58.47 -45.06 13.03
N GLY A 938 57.48 -45.94 12.82
CA GLY A 938 56.79 -46.41 11.59
C GLY A 938 56.92 -47.92 11.36
N SER A 939 55.81 -48.69 11.38
CA SER A 939 55.76 -50.12 11.01
C SER A 939 54.33 -50.63 10.74
N GLN A 940 54.20 -51.78 10.07
CA GLN A 940 52.94 -52.52 9.80
C GLN A 940 52.93 -53.84 10.60
N GLY A 941 51.74 -54.41 10.88
CA GLY A 941 51.62 -55.65 11.65
C GLY A 941 50.26 -56.35 11.55
N THR A 942 50.14 -57.27 10.59
CA THR A 942 48.99 -58.16 10.33
C THR A 942 48.65 -59.14 11.46
N GLN A 943 47.36 -59.43 11.70
CA GLN A 943 46.70 -60.75 11.49
C GLN A 943 45.33 -60.90 12.20
N ARG A 944 44.36 -61.56 11.51
CA ARG A 944 43.33 -62.55 11.97
C ARG A 944 42.46 -62.26 13.22
N SER A 945 41.18 -62.67 13.32
CA SER A 945 40.33 -63.56 12.51
C SER A 945 38.85 -63.54 12.96
N ARG A 946 37.91 -63.84 12.02
CA ARG A 946 36.63 -64.61 12.18
C ARG A 946 35.57 -64.10 13.18
N ASP A 947 34.27 -64.34 13.04
CA ASP A 947 33.35 -64.82 11.98
C ASP A 947 31.92 -64.44 12.44
N HIS A 948 30.81 -64.47 11.68
CA HIS A 948 30.56 -64.88 10.29
C HIS A 948 30.15 -63.60 9.47
N GLY A 949 29.08 -63.48 8.65
CA GLY A 949 28.04 -64.39 8.12
C GLY A 949 26.93 -63.58 7.43
N GLY A 950 26.77 -63.70 6.10
CA GLY A 950 25.80 -62.93 5.29
C GLY A 950 24.48 -63.69 5.04
N PRO A 951 23.99 -63.85 3.78
CA PRO A 951 24.66 -63.53 2.50
C PRO A 951 23.80 -63.07 1.28
N TRP A 952 24.51 -62.68 0.20
CA TRP A 952 24.13 -62.45 -1.21
C TRP A 952 23.10 -61.33 -1.54
N ASP A 953 23.21 -60.46 -2.56
CA ASP A 953 23.98 -60.31 -3.83
C ASP A 953 23.18 -60.56 -5.12
N GLU A 954 23.81 -60.17 -6.25
CA GLU A 954 23.33 -60.12 -7.64
C GLU A 954 22.36 -58.95 -7.94
N GLY A 955 22.54 -58.12 -8.98
CA GLY A 955 23.60 -58.03 -10.00
C GLY A 955 23.11 -58.46 -11.38
N GLY A 956 22.88 -57.51 -12.29
CA GLY A 956 22.40 -57.80 -13.64
C GLY A 956 22.61 -56.65 -14.62
N TRP A 957 23.16 -56.99 -15.79
CA TRP A 957 23.21 -56.11 -16.97
C TRP A 957 21.95 -56.33 -17.83
N GLY A 958 21.59 -55.35 -18.66
CA GLY A 958 20.51 -55.48 -19.64
C GLY A 958 20.65 -54.46 -20.77
N GLU A 959 20.75 -54.93 -22.01
CA GLU A 959 21.03 -54.13 -23.19
C GLU A 959 19.89 -54.24 -24.22
N GLN A 960 19.71 -53.18 -25.03
CA GLN A 960 18.98 -53.16 -26.32
C GLN A 960 17.45 -53.42 -26.34
N GLY A 961 16.71 -52.68 -27.18
CA GLY A 961 15.26 -52.90 -27.38
C GLY A 961 14.50 -51.78 -28.09
N LEU A 962 14.43 -51.88 -29.43
CA LEU A 962 13.52 -51.22 -30.39
C LEU A 962 12.14 -50.74 -29.81
N ALA A 963 11.68 -49.50 -30.07
CA ALA A 963 10.93 -49.06 -31.28
C ALA A 963 9.54 -49.73 -31.46
N SER A 964 8.45 -49.07 -31.91
CA SER A 964 8.20 -47.66 -32.23
C SER A 964 6.71 -47.44 -32.55
N LEU A 965 6.12 -46.30 -32.12
CA LEU A 965 5.10 -45.53 -32.84
C LEU A 965 4.88 -44.16 -32.16
#